data_AF-A0A3N4SJQ2-F1
#
_entry.id   AF-A0A3N4SJQ2-F1
#
_cell.length_a   1.000
_cell.length_b   1.000
_cell.length_c   1.000
_cell.angle_alpha   90.00
_cell.angle_beta   90.00
_cell.angle_gamma   90.00
#
_symmetry.space_group_name_H-M   'P 1'
#
loop_
_entity.id
_entity.type
_entity.pdbx_description
1 polymer ?
#
loop_
_entity_poly.entity_id
_entity_poly.type
_entity_poly.pdbx_seq_one_letter_code
_entity_poly.pdbx_strand_id
1 'polypeptide(L)'
;MQVTRQRRTSEKKQFTLLGRHVGRRTLLVTTGIAVALGVTGTAVASTYQFGTQQVAQVTANGQVVSADQYINPYGSRTVINDGKIMSSTVSPDGTHLAASIADGDASLVVMDLSTGQVKQKVGTNAADDLRISSGAVGQEGPAYSPDGKQLWLGQANGYTKFTVNADGTLSTPTAVPIAADGSKQALVGAAVFSADGSTVYSAVNGQNKVVAIDAATGTIKQTWAVGNAPRGLALVGGKLYVSNEGGRPAKAGDTTINSYGTDVVANPETGASTTGTVSVIDTTDASAAVGTIDVGLHPTAVYAKNGAVFVTNTADNSVSVIDSRKDRVVQTIATQPWPEASVGYEPNAVTLTDDGRLLVTLGRANAVAVYRYTSSNPQQPARYVGLLPTDYYPSGVFATGKQVVVANTRGVDARRPDAAGHNTHDTTSSLTQFTLPSDFTIRAQTVKVFKQNGWTPGSVKTAKGRGYTTPVAVPTRIGDPSTIKHVFLLVKENRTYDQVFGDMPQGDGDSSLTQFGENVTPNQHALAEQFGLYDNFYDIGTNSAEGHNWLMQSDNPEYTESSAGEYTRSYDTEDDVLGHQKSGFIWTGAQAAGKSVKDFGEFQSLETKPAGATWQNLYCDSKTMAATGAETQYPIKTGSAIPSLNKVAVQGFPLFDLNVPDIYKEQIWKQDFEKNGPANLNMFWFSNDHTGGPANAAAEVADNDLAVGRMVDEITHSKYWKDSAIFVVEDDSQAGLDHVDGHRAPVQVISPYAKHGTVDNHYYSQITMVRTIEQILGIHPMNQLDSAATPMYGAFTQKADDTPFTAVPNRTSLTLGVSPQPTCGSDTPAAQNPEAAAAPTAVSVPAAEKTVAAQWKTWASHQRLTGPNAVPDYANAMQMNRYTWYQTHNWAKAYPGDKKIYAPNDVPGAYLPTSENDG
;
A
#
# COMPACT_ATOMS: atom_id res chain seq x y z
N MET A 1 -15.61 -8.55 45.67
CA MET A 1 -15.52 -9.57 46.71
C MET A 1 -15.61 -10.94 46.04
N GLN A 2 -14.53 -11.73 46.15
CA GLN A 2 -14.32 -13.16 45.85
C GLN A 2 -14.90 -13.82 44.56
N VAL A 3 -13.94 -14.30 43.77
CA VAL A 3 -14.02 -15.28 42.67
C VAL A 3 -14.40 -16.66 43.20
N THR A 4 -15.18 -17.45 42.43
CA THR A 4 -14.95 -18.90 42.37
C THR A 4 -15.28 -19.47 40.98
N ARG A 5 -14.26 -20.06 40.34
CA ARG A 5 -14.33 -20.89 39.12
C ARG A 5 -14.99 -22.25 39.43
N GLN A 6 -15.69 -22.84 38.45
CA GLN A 6 -15.70 -24.30 38.27
C GLN A 6 -15.59 -24.74 36.80
N ARG A 7 -14.95 -25.90 36.64
CA ARG A 7 -14.31 -26.47 35.45
C ARG A 7 -15.26 -27.10 34.42
N ARG A 8 -14.78 -27.14 33.17
CA ARG A 8 -15.22 -28.03 32.08
C ARG A 8 -15.21 -29.51 32.47
N THR A 9 -16.14 -30.29 31.93
CA THR A 9 -15.87 -31.66 31.44
C THR A 9 -16.75 -31.98 30.22
N SER A 10 -16.13 -32.74 29.32
CA SER A 10 -16.59 -33.24 28.03
C SER A 10 -17.76 -34.23 28.15
N GLU A 11 -18.68 -34.25 27.19
CA GLU A 11 -19.01 -35.50 26.48
C GLU A 11 -19.84 -35.27 25.20
N LYS A 12 -19.35 -35.87 24.11
CA LYS A 12 -20.01 -36.04 22.82
C LYS A 12 -21.17 -37.02 22.95
N LYS A 13 -22.33 -36.71 22.37
CA LYS A 13 -23.32 -37.72 21.99
C LYS A 13 -23.41 -37.86 20.48
N GLN A 14 -23.03 -39.06 20.02
CA GLN A 14 -23.35 -39.60 18.70
C GLN A 14 -24.86 -39.80 18.58
N PHE A 15 -25.41 -39.48 17.41
CA PHE A 15 -26.66 -40.05 16.93
C PHE A 15 -26.42 -40.70 15.57
N THR A 16 -26.54 -42.02 15.53
CA THR A 16 -26.71 -42.82 14.32
C THR A 16 -28.16 -43.28 14.27
N LEU A 17 -28.84 -43.10 13.13
CA LEU A 17 -29.97 -43.94 12.76
C LEU A 17 -30.01 -44.12 11.24
N LEU A 18 -29.83 -45.36 10.78
CA LEU A 18 -30.10 -45.82 9.42
C LEU A 18 -31.54 -46.37 9.39
N GLY A 19 -32.30 -46.01 8.36
CA GLY A 19 -33.59 -46.60 8.04
C GLY A 19 -34.05 -46.18 6.64
N ARG A 20 -33.81 -47.03 5.65
CA ARG A 20 -34.15 -46.86 4.22
C ARG A 20 -35.65 -46.89 3.95
N HIS A 21 -36.10 -46.14 2.93
CA HIS A 21 -37.07 -46.63 1.94
C HIS A 21 -36.71 -46.16 0.53
N VAL A 22 -36.97 -47.05 -0.43
CA VAL A 22 -36.53 -47.07 -1.84
C VAL A 22 -37.62 -46.50 -2.74
N GLY A 23 -37.24 -45.81 -3.83
CA GLY A 23 -38.15 -45.43 -4.92
C GLY A 23 -37.46 -44.87 -6.16
N ARG A 24 -37.22 -45.75 -7.14
CA ARG A 24 -36.62 -45.57 -8.49
C ARG A 24 -37.03 -44.31 -9.28
N ARG A 25 -36.09 -43.76 -10.08
CA ARG A 25 -36.22 -43.64 -11.56
C ARG A 25 -34.88 -43.27 -12.27
N THR A 26 -34.40 -44.26 -13.01
CA THR A 26 -33.76 -44.24 -14.35
C THR A 26 -32.59 -43.28 -14.66
N LEU A 27 -31.39 -43.87 -14.75
CA LEU A 27 -30.19 -43.32 -15.41
C LEU A 27 -30.09 -43.98 -16.81
N LEU A 28 -29.86 -43.18 -17.85
CA LEU A 28 -29.49 -43.67 -19.19
C LEU A 28 -27.97 -43.69 -19.31
N VAL A 29 -27.46 -44.84 -19.74
CA VAL A 29 -26.05 -45.18 -19.96
C VAL A 29 -25.62 -44.72 -21.35
N THR A 30 -24.42 -44.15 -21.46
CA THR A 30 -23.55 -44.44 -22.60
C THR A 30 -22.10 -44.57 -22.13
N THR A 31 -21.56 -45.76 -22.29
CA THR A 31 -20.18 -46.17 -22.00
C THR A 31 -19.40 -46.17 -23.32
N GLY A 32 -18.13 -45.71 -23.34
CA GLY A 32 -17.34 -45.73 -24.58
C GLY A 32 -15.87 -45.28 -24.51
N ILE A 33 -15.13 -45.76 -23.52
CA ILE A 33 -13.70 -46.15 -23.51
C ILE A 33 -12.60 -45.15 -23.94
N ALA A 34 -11.72 -44.92 -22.95
CA ALA A 34 -10.40 -44.32 -23.02
C ALA A 34 -9.33 -45.26 -23.59
N VAL A 35 -8.30 -44.69 -24.20
CA VAL A 35 -6.95 -45.30 -24.24
C VAL A 35 -6.04 -44.43 -23.37
N ALA A 36 -5.54 -45.04 -22.31
CA ALA A 36 -4.60 -44.46 -21.37
C ALA A 36 -3.16 -44.56 -21.91
N LEU A 37 -2.41 -43.47 -21.83
CA LEU A 37 -0.97 -43.50 -21.59
C LEU A 37 -0.72 -42.70 -20.31
N GLY A 38 -0.13 -43.40 -19.33
CA GLY A 38 0.08 -42.93 -17.98
C GLY A 38 1.10 -41.80 -17.91
N VAL A 39 0.62 -40.64 -17.46
CA VAL A 39 1.37 -39.72 -16.61
C VAL A 39 0.40 -39.41 -15.48
N THR A 40 0.77 -39.71 -14.24
CA THR A 40 0.09 -39.19 -13.05
C THR A 40 0.36 -37.69 -12.96
N GLY A 41 -0.23 -36.94 -13.89
CA GLY A 41 -0.40 -35.51 -13.78
C GLY A 41 -1.58 -35.31 -12.84
N THR A 42 -1.30 -35.00 -11.58
CA THR A 42 -2.21 -34.14 -10.83
C THR A 42 -2.38 -32.89 -11.66
N ALA A 43 -3.46 -32.82 -12.42
CA ALA A 43 -3.95 -31.59 -13.00
C ALA A 43 -4.18 -30.65 -11.81
N VAL A 44 -3.19 -29.79 -11.55
CA VAL A 44 -3.31 -28.64 -10.66
C VAL A 44 -4.28 -27.72 -11.36
N ALA A 45 -5.57 -27.93 -11.09
CA ALA A 45 -6.62 -27.05 -11.56
C ALA A 45 -6.43 -25.67 -10.92
N SER A 46 -6.30 -24.66 -11.78
CA SER A 46 -6.32 -23.21 -11.54
C SER A 46 -5.24 -22.61 -10.62
N THR A 47 -4.05 -22.39 -11.17
CA THR A 47 -3.20 -21.20 -10.94
C THR A 47 -3.69 -19.96 -11.71
N TYR A 48 -4.92 -19.99 -12.24
CA TYR A 48 -5.30 -19.25 -13.45
C TYR A 48 -6.43 -18.23 -13.25
N GLN A 49 -6.49 -17.47 -12.13
CA GLN A 49 -7.42 -16.33 -12.18
C GLN A 49 -7.01 -15.44 -13.36
N PHE A 50 -5.74 -15.05 -13.40
CA PHE A 50 -5.15 -14.23 -14.45
C PHE A 50 -4.35 -15.04 -15.46
N GLY A 51 -3.71 -16.14 -15.06
CA GLY A 51 -2.86 -16.92 -15.98
C GLY A 51 -1.68 -16.05 -16.43
N THR A 52 -1.53 -15.82 -17.73
CA THR A 52 -0.49 -14.94 -18.30
C THR A 52 -1.04 -13.58 -18.73
N GLN A 53 -2.13 -13.13 -18.11
CA GLN A 53 -2.67 -11.80 -18.38
C GLN A 53 -1.79 -10.73 -17.74
N GLN A 54 -1.72 -9.56 -18.36
CA GLN A 54 -0.98 -8.40 -17.87
C GLN A 54 -1.93 -7.38 -17.24
N VAL A 55 -1.44 -6.55 -16.33
CA VAL A 55 -2.16 -5.37 -15.83
C VAL A 55 -2.62 -4.51 -17.01
N ALA A 56 -3.77 -3.86 -16.86
CA ALA A 56 -4.50 -3.12 -17.88
C ALA A 56 -5.10 -3.94 -19.03
N GLN A 57 -4.80 -5.24 -19.15
CA GLN A 57 -5.44 -6.08 -20.15
C GLN A 57 -6.95 -6.20 -19.90
N VAL A 58 -7.76 -5.86 -20.91
CA VAL A 58 -9.22 -6.02 -20.84
C VAL A 58 -9.63 -7.42 -21.31
N THR A 59 -10.31 -8.16 -20.44
CA THR A 59 -10.75 -9.54 -20.67
C THR A 59 -12.27 -9.67 -20.56
N ALA A 60 -12.80 -10.89 -20.80
CA ALA A 60 -14.20 -11.19 -20.52
C ALA A 60 -14.59 -11.07 -19.03
N ASN A 61 -13.62 -11.09 -18.11
CA ASN A 61 -13.85 -10.94 -16.68
C ASN A 61 -13.79 -9.47 -16.22
N GLY A 62 -13.17 -8.61 -17.02
CA GLY A 62 -12.86 -7.22 -16.69
C GLY A 62 -11.42 -6.87 -17.07
N GLN A 63 -11.04 -5.64 -16.75
CA GLN A 63 -9.66 -5.17 -16.85
C GLN A 63 -8.85 -5.67 -15.65
N VAL A 64 -7.64 -6.19 -15.86
CA VAL A 64 -6.72 -6.59 -14.79
C VAL A 64 -6.13 -5.34 -14.12
N VAL A 65 -6.02 -5.36 -12.79
CA VAL A 65 -5.31 -4.34 -11.99
C VAL A 65 -4.24 -5.03 -11.14
N SER A 66 -3.22 -4.28 -10.71
CA SER A 66 -2.03 -4.78 -10.00
C SER A 66 -2.33 -5.53 -8.69
N ALA A 67 -3.47 -5.23 -8.05
CA ALA A 67 -3.89 -5.83 -6.78
C ALA A 67 -4.60 -7.20 -6.87
N ASP A 68 -4.24 -8.06 -7.84
CA ASP A 68 -4.78 -9.42 -8.00
C ASP A 68 -6.31 -9.45 -8.22
N GLN A 69 -6.85 -8.44 -8.90
CA GLN A 69 -8.29 -8.25 -9.13
C GLN A 69 -8.64 -7.87 -10.58
N TYR A 70 -9.92 -8.02 -10.93
CA TYR A 70 -10.50 -7.45 -12.15
C TYR A 70 -11.43 -6.28 -11.83
N ILE A 71 -11.46 -5.25 -12.68
CA ILE A 71 -12.45 -4.16 -12.63
C ILE A 71 -13.32 -4.11 -13.88
N ASN A 72 -14.61 -3.86 -13.68
CA ASN A 72 -15.64 -3.77 -14.73
C ASN A 72 -16.91 -3.21 -14.08
N PRO A 73 -17.03 -1.88 -13.99
CA PRO A 73 -18.03 -1.23 -13.16
C PRO A 73 -19.45 -1.44 -13.69
N TYR A 74 -20.45 -1.29 -12.80
CA TYR A 74 -21.84 -1.20 -13.20
C TYR A 74 -22.20 0.26 -13.50
N GLY A 75 -22.58 0.55 -14.75
CA GLY A 75 -22.91 1.90 -15.19
C GLY A 75 -21.89 2.47 -16.16
N SER A 76 -21.88 3.79 -16.31
CA SER A 76 -20.88 4.51 -17.11
C SER A 76 -19.65 4.82 -16.26
N ARG A 77 -18.47 4.68 -16.87
CA ARG A 77 -17.17 5.06 -16.32
C ARG A 77 -16.72 6.36 -16.98
N THR A 78 -16.16 7.27 -16.19
CA THR A 78 -15.35 8.40 -16.68
C THR A 78 -14.00 8.38 -15.99
N VAL A 79 -12.93 8.17 -16.75
CA VAL A 79 -11.55 8.19 -16.25
C VAL A 79 -11.05 9.63 -16.17
N ILE A 80 -10.35 9.93 -15.09
CA ILE A 80 -9.72 11.21 -14.80
C ILE A 80 -8.21 10.98 -14.80
N ASN A 81 -7.51 11.71 -15.65
CA ASN A 81 -6.06 11.57 -15.88
C ASN A 81 -5.24 12.62 -15.12
N ASP A 82 -5.84 13.21 -14.07
CA ASP A 82 -5.26 14.35 -13.35
C ASP A 82 -4.61 13.95 -12.02
N GLY A 83 -4.70 12.68 -11.63
CA GLY A 83 -4.24 12.16 -10.34
C GLY A 83 -5.26 11.26 -9.65
N LYS A 84 -4.93 10.86 -8.43
CA LYS A 84 -5.77 10.11 -7.50
C LYS A 84 -6.84 11.03 -6.92
N ILE A 85 -8.11 10.59 -6.90
CA ILE A 85 -9.14 11.26 -6.09
C ILE A 85 -8.91 10.90 -4.64
N MET A 86 -8.51 11.87 -3.83
CA MET A 86 -8.34 11.65 -2.39
C MET A 86 -9.70 11.64 -1.69
N SER A 87 -10.57 12.59 -2.04
CA SER A 87 -11.96 12.61 -1.60
C SER A 87 -12.81 13.53 -2.48
N SER A 88 -14.13 13.49 -2.33
CA SER A 88 -15.05 14.25 -3.19
C SER A 88 -16.36 14.62 -2.52
N THR A 89 -17.01 15.64 -3.06
CA THR A 89 -18.35 16.08 -2.64
C THR A 89 -19.16 16.55 -3.85
N VAL A 90 -20.44 16.17 -3.88
CA VAL A 90 -21.40 16.66 -4.87
C VAL A 90 -21.99 18.00 -4.46
N SER A 91 -22.15 18.92 -5.41
CA SER A 91 -22.77 20.23 -5.18
C SER A 91 -24.21 20.11 -4.67
N PRO A 92 -24.72 21.08 -3.88
CA PRO A 92 -26.08 21.01 -3.32
C PRO A 92 -27.22 20.86 -4.35
N ASP A 93 -27.02 21.36 -5.57
CA ASP A 93 -27.95 21.22 -6.69
C ASP A 93 -27.82 19.89 -7.46
N GLY A 94 -26.79 19.09 -7.15
CA GLY A 94 -26.55 17.77 -7.72
C GLY A 94 -25.98 17.76 -9.14
N THR A 95 -25.52 18.90 -9.67
CA THR A 95 -25.05 19.01 -11.06
C THR A 95 -23.53 18.91 -11.20
N HIS A 96 -22.78 19.17 -10.12
CA HIS A 96 -21.31 19.16 -10.13
C HIS A 96 -20.74 18.28 -9.03
N LEU A 97 -19.49 17.85 -9.21
CA LEU A 97 -18.70 17.20 -8.19
C LEU A 97 -17.35 17.91 -8.06
N ALA A 98 -16.97 18.25 -6.83
CA ALA A 98 -15.65 18.75 -6.50
C ALA A 98 -14.84 17.61 -5.87
N ALA A 99 -13.65 17.33 -6.39
CA ALA A 99 -12.77 16.28 -5.87
C ALA A 99 -11.38 16.85 -5.57
N SER A 100 -10.86 16.60 -4.38
CA SER A 100 -9.45 16.79 -4.08
C SER A 100 -8.63 15.76 -4.85
N ILE A 101 -7.51 16.20 -5.41
CA ILE A 101 -6.62 15.39 -6.23
C ILE A 101 -5.21 15.43 -5.65
N ALA A 102 -4.54 14.28 -5.68
CA ALA A 102 -3.12 14.15 -5.39
C ALA A 102 -2.45 13.24 -6.42
N ASP A 103 -1.13 13.06 -6.32
CA ASP A 103 -0.36 12.20 -7.23
C ASP A 103 -0.54 12.56 -8.73
N GLY A 104 -0.61 13.86 -9.03
CA GLY A 104 -0.87 14.38 -10.36
C GLY A 104 -0.93 15.91 -10.41
N ASP A 105 -1.35 16.47 -11.54
CA ASP A 105 -1.15 17.88 -11.89
C ASP A 105 -2.14 18.88 -11.26
N ALA A 106 -3.09 18.42 -10.46
CA ALA A 106 -4.08 19.27 -9.81
C ALA A 106 -4.20 18.95 -8.31
N SER A 107 -4.68 19.93 -7.54
CA SER A 107 -5.08 19.75 -6.13
C SER A 107 -6.60 19.62 -5.99
N LEU A 108 -7.35 20.14 -6.94
CA LEU A 108 -8.81 20.08 -6.95
C LEU A 108 -9.33 20.13 -8.39
N VAL A 109 -10.29 19.27 -8.69
CA VAL A 109 -11.04 19.31 -9.95
C VAL A 109 -12.52 19.53 -9.68
N VAL A 110 -13.16 20.34 -10.54
CA VAL A 110 -14.62 20.46 -10.60
C VAL A 110 -15.10 19.74 -11.84
N MET A 111 -16.02 18.81 -11.67
CA MET A 111 -16.59 18.00 -12.75
C MET A 111 -18.06 18.32 -12.97
N ASP A 112 -18.49 18.25 -14.24
CA ASP A 112 -19.89 18.29 -14.62
C ASP A 112 -20.48 16.88 -14.60
N LEU A 113 -21.46 16.61 -13.74
CA LEU A 113 -22.01 15.27 -13.59
C LEU A 113 -22.90 14.85 -14.76
N SER A 114 -23.34 15.77 -15.62
CA SER A 114 -24.14 15.45 -16.80
C SER A 114 -23.28 15.02 -17.99
N THR A 115 -22.05 15.52 -18.08
CA THR A 115 -21.10 15.20 -19.17
C THR A 115 -19.96 14.28 -18.73
N GLY A 116 -19.73 14.16 -17.43
CA GLY A 116 -18.57 13.47 -16.85
C GLY A 116 -17.24 14.23 -16.98
N GLN A 117 -17.23 15.41 -17.60
CA GLN A 117 -15.99 16.12 -17.92
C GLN A 117 -15.49 17.00 -16.76
N VAL A 118 -14.17 17.09 -16.64
CA VAL A 118 -13.50 18.10 -15.80
C VAL A 118 -13.75 19.48 -16.41
N LYS A 119 -14.42 20.35 -15.67
CA LYS A 119 -14.69 21.75 -16.03
C LYS A 119 -13.58 22.70 -15.63
N GLN A 120 -12.88 22.39 -14.56
CA GLN A 120 -11.85 23.25 -14.00
C GLN A 120 -10.84 22.45 -13.19
N LYS A 121 -9.56 22.78 -13.35
CA LYS A 121 -8.46 22.34 -12.50
C LYS A 121 -7.97 23.49 -11.62
N VAL A 122 -7.72 23.19 -10.36
CA VAL A 122 -7.19 24.12 -9.38
C VAL A 122 -5.95 23.49 -8.74
N GLY A 123 -4.85 24.24 -8.68
CA GLY A 123 -3.60 23.72 -8.13
C GLY A 123 -2.51 24.79 -8.08
N THR A 124 -1.28 24.37 -7.85
CA THR A 124 -0.10 25.25 -7.79
C THR A 124 0.53 25.46 -9.17
N ASN A 125 0.15 24.66 -10.16
CA ASN A 125 0.81 24.61 -11.45
C ASN A 125 0.49 25.83 -12.30
N ALA A 126 1.47 26.18 -13.14
CA ALA A 126 1.32 27.34 -14.00
C ALA A 126 0.17 27.18 -15.02
N ALA A 127 -0.13 25.94 -15.39
CA ALA A 127 -1.13 25.57 -16.39
C ALA A 127 -2.55 25.42 -15.83
N ASP A 128 -2.73 25.46 -14.50
CA ASP A 128 -4.05 25.30 -13.89
C ASP A 128 -4.97 26.50 -14.17
N ASP A 129 -6.27 26.24 -14.30
CA ASP A 129 -7.29 27.26 -14.57
C ASP A 129 -7.37 28.30 -13.44
N LEU A 130 -7.16 27.84 -12.20
CA LEU A 130 -7.11 28.68 -11.01
C LEU A 130 -5.95 28.27 -10.12
N ARG A 131 -5.13 29.24 -9.72
CA ARG A 131 -3.96 28.98 -8.88
C ARG A 131 -4.22 29.15 -7.39
N ILE A 132 -3.64 28.25 -6.60
CA ILE A 132 -3.55 28.31 -5.14
C ILE A 132 -2.09 28.26 -4.70
N SER A 133 -1.82 28.60 -3.43
CA SER A 133 -0.45 28.72 -2.90
C SER A 133 0.15 27.42 -2.39
N SER A 134 -0.67 26.38 -2.21
CA SER A 134 -0.27 25.08 -1.64
C SER A 134 -1.00 23.97 -2.38
N GLY A 135 -0.27 22.89 -2.69
CA GLY A 135 -0.81 21.72 -3.36
C GLY A 135 -1.37 20.66 -2.42
N ALA A 136 -1.18 20.81 -1.10
CA ALA A 136 -1.64 19.86 -0.08
C ALA A 136 -3.17 19.73 -0.07
N VAL A 137 -3.68 18.53 0.19
CA VAL A 137 -5.12 18.25 0.16
C VAL A 137 -5.47 17.25 1.25
N GLY A 138 -6.32 17.58 2.22
CA GLY A 138 -6.61 16.62 3.29
C GLY A 138 -7.34 15.35 2.81
N GLN A 139 -7.35 14.32 3.67
CA GLN A 139 -8.00 13.01 3.49
C GLN A 139 -9.55 13.06 3.33
N GLU A 140 -10.17 14.25 3.36
CA GLU A 140 -11.62 14.46 3.33
C GLU A 140 -12.04 15.46 2.23
N GLY A 141 -13.29 15.32 1.80
CA GLY A 141 -13.79 16.00 0.61
C GLY A 141 -13.97 17.51 0.81
N PRO A 142 -13.87 18.32 -0.26
CA PRO A 142 -14.22 19.73 -0.21
C PRO A 142 -15.66 19.96 0.32
N ALA A 143 -15.90 21.01 1.09
CA ALA A 143 -17.22 21.28 1.68
C ALA A 143 -17.93 22.44 0.98
N TYR A 144 -19.10 22.18 0.41
CA TYR A 144 -19.98 23.23 -0.13
C TYR A 144 -20.78 23.90 0.98
N SER A 145 -20.98 25.22 0.89
CA SER A 145 -21.99 25.91 1.69
C SER A 145 -23.40 25.42 1.31
N PRO A 146 -24.39 25.48 2.22
CA PRO A 146 -25.74 24.97 1.94
C PRO A 146 -26.44 25.66 0.76
N ASP A 147 -26.09 26.92 0.49
CA ASP A 147 -26.60 27.69 -0.65
C ASP A 147 -25.80 27.46 -1.95
N GLY A 148 -24.76 26.63 -1.91
CA GLY A 148 -23.91 26.29 -3.06
C GLY A 148 -22.98 27.40 -3.52
N LYS A 149 -22.84 28.51 -2.79
CA LYS A 149 -22.04 29.68 -3.23
C LYS A 149 -20.59 29.68 -2.75
N GLN A 150 -20.23 28.83 -1.81
CA GLN A 150 -18.86 28.66 -1.34
C GLN A 150 -18.45 27.20 -1.40
N LEU A 151 -17.15 26.98 -1.64
CA LEU A 151 -16.50 25.68 -1.52
C LEU A 151 -15.23 25.83 -0.68
N TRP A 152 -15.01 24.94 0.28
CA TRP A 152 -13.81 24.95 1.13
C TRP A 152 -13.01 23.68 0.88
N LEU A 153 -11.77 23.82 0.41
CA LEU A 153 -10.80 22.73 0.22
C LEU A 153 -9.91 22.64 1.46
N GLY A 154 -9.84 21.45 2.08
CA GLY A 154 -8.93 21.19 3.20
C GLY A 154 -7.47 21.23 2.76
N GLN A 155 -6.61 21.81 3.59
CA GLN A 155 -5.18 22.00 3.39
C GLN A 155 -4.45 21.70 4.71
N ALA A 156 -3.15 21.39 4.67
CA ALA A 156 -2.38 21.02 5.86
C ALA A 156 -2.50 22.01 7.04
N ASN A 157 -2.65 23.31 6.76
CA ASN A 157 -2.72 24.38 7.77
C ASN A 157 -4.07 25.13 7.82
N GLY A 158 -5.16 24.52 7.35
CA GLY A 158 -6.49 25.14 7.34
C GLY A 158 -7.25 24.85 6.05
N TYR A 159 -7.90 25.86 5.48
CA TYR A 159 -8.67 25.71 4.24
C TYR A 159 -8.30 26.74 3.19
N THR A 160 -8.51 26.39 1.92
CA THR A 160 -8.71 27.38 0.86
C THR A 160 -10.20 27.48 0.55
N LYS A 161 -10.76 28.67 0.73
CA LYS A 161 -12.16 29.00 0.44
C LYS A 161 -12.28 29.61 -0.95
N PHE A 162 -13.30 29.18 -1.69
CA PHE A 162 -13.63 29.66 -3.03
C PHE A 162 -15.05 30.21 -3.09
N THR A 163 -15.28 31.16 -4.01
CA THR A 163 -16.62 31.49 -4.51
C THR A 163 -16.99 30.51 -5.61
N VAL A 164 -18.22 29.99 -5.58
CA VAL A 164 -18.77 29.11 -6.61
C VAL A 164 -19.61 29.96 -7.57
N ASN A 165 -19.24 29.96 -8.84
CA ASN A 165 -19.95 30.63 -9.91
C ASN A 165 -21.22 29.88 -10.30
N ALA A 166 -22.11 30.54 -11.04
CA ALA A 166 -23.38 29.95 -11.48
C ALA A 166 -23.21 28.71 -12.38
N ASP A 167 -22.06 28.54 -13.02
CA ASP A 167 -21.72 27.36 -13.82
C ASP A 167 -20.96 26.28 -13.03
N GLY A 168 -20.83 26.44 -11.70
CA GLY A 168 -20.13 25.51 -10.83
C GLY A 168 -18.61 25.73 -10.73
N THR A 169 -18.02 26.56 -11.59
CA THR A 169 -16.58 26.88 -11.51
C THR A 169 -16.26 27.71 -10.27
N LEU A 170 -15.00 27.70 -9.86
CA LEU A 170 -14.48 28.35 -8.68
C LEU A 170 -13.73 29.64 -9.02
N SER A 171 -13.81 30.61 -8.13
CA SER A 171 -13.03 31.85 -8.20
C SER A 171 -12.64 32.36 -6.80
N THR A 172 -11.75 33.36 -6.76
CA THR A 172 -11.41 34.12 -5.55
C THR A 172 -10.87 33.24 -4.39
N PRO A 173 -9.78 32.48 -4.62
CA PRO A 173 -9.20 31.63 -3.58
C PRO A 173 -8.75 32.50 -2.39
N THR A 174 -9.21 32.14 -1.20
CA THR A 174 -8.90 32.86 0.05
C THR A 174 -8.47 31.85 1.11
N ALA A 175 -7.28 32.02 1.66
CA ALA A 175 -6.80 31.16 2.74
C ALA A 175 -7.57 31.42 4.05
N VAL A 176 -7.93 30.35 4.75
CA VAL A 176 -8.52 30.35 6.08
C VAL A 176 -7.59 29.53 7.00
N PRO A 177 -6.57 30.15 7.59
CA PRO A 177 -5.56 29.43 8.35
C PRO A 177 -6.08 28.99 9.73
N ILE A 178 -5.62 27.83 10.17
CA ILE A 178 -5.77 27.35 11.54
C ILE A 178 -4.37 27.23 12.12
N ALA A 179 -4.12 27.92 13.23
CA ALA A 179 -2.81 27.94 13.86
C ALA A 179 -2.39 26.55 14.35
N ALA A 180 -1.12 26.21 14.19
CA ALA A 180 -0.51 25.01 14.77
C ALA A 180 -0.60 25.03 16.31
N ASP A 181 -0.67 23.84 16.91
CA ASP A 181 -0.55 23.65 18.36
C ASP A 181 0.84 23.09 18.68
N GLY A 182 1.76 23.98 19.07
CA GLY A 182 3.18 23.62 19.19
C GLY A 182 3.76 23.21 17.84
N SER A 183 4.26 21.97 17.74
CA SER A 183 4.78 21.40 16.49
C SER A 183 3.70 20.75 15.60
N LYS A 184 2.46 20.64 16.08
CA LYS A 184 1.39 19.92 15.36
C LYS A 184 0.64 20.86 14.43
N GLN A 185 0.72 20.61 13.13
CA GLN A 185 -0.08 21.30 12.12
C GLN A 185 -1.57 21.00 12.31
N ALA A 186 -2.44 21.78 11.65
CA ALA A 186 -3.88 21.60 11.76
C ALA A 186 -4.34 20.26 11.17
N LEU A 187 -3.82 19.91 10.00
CA LEU A 187 -4.18 18.74 9.19
C LEU A 187 -5.70 18.57 9.17
N VAL A 188 -6.41 19.49 8.52
CA VAL A 188 -7.87 19.52 8.66
C VAL A 188 -8.51 18.30 7.99
N GLY A 189 -9.49 17.71 8.67
CA GLY A 189 -10.36 16.68 8.11
C GLY A 189 -11.59 17.29 7.44
N ALA A 190 -12.75 16.68 7.67
CA ALA A 190 -14.01 17.16 7.10
C ALA A 190 -14.43 18.53 7.67
N ALA A 191 -15.09 19.32 6.83
CA ALA A 191 -15.80 20.54 7.20
C ALA A 191 -17.31 20.39 6.99
N VAL A 192 -18.11 20.90 7.92
CA VAL A 192 -19.57 20.95 7.81
C VAL A 192 -20.08 22.34 8.16
N PHE A 193 -20.92 22.89 7.28
CA PHE A 193 -21.56 24.19 7.52
C PHE A 193 -22.77 24.05 8.46
N SER A 194 -23.00 25.09 9.27
CA SER A 194 -24.29 25.31 9.91
C SER A 194 -25.39 25.52 8.85
N ALA A 195 -26.65 25.25 9.21
CA ALA A 195 -27.77 25.30 8.26
C ALA A 195 -27.97 26.69 7.61
N ASP A 196 -27.58 27.77 8.30
CA ASP A 196 -27.60 29.15 7.81
C ASP A 196 -26.33 29.54 7.03
N GLY A 197 -25.33 28.65 6.95
CA GLY A 197 -24.05 28.88 6.29
C GLY A 197 -23.10 29.85 7.01
N SER A 198 -23.44 30.32 8.22
CA SER A 198 -22.66 31.34 8.93
C SER A 198 -21.44 30.79 9.69
N THR A 199 -21.44 29.49 10.01
CA THR A 199 -20.38 28.81 10.76
C THR A 199 -19.94 27.55 10.03
N VAL A 200 -18.63 27.31 9.97
CA VAL A 200 -18.04 26.06 9.49
C VAL A 200 -17.43 25.31 10.68
N TYR A 201 -17.88 24.09 10.93
CA TYR A 201 -17.26 23.20 11.90
C TYR A 201 -16.21 22.34 11.19
N SER A 202 -15.01 22.26 11.75
CA SER A 202 -13.88 21.54 11.16
C SER A 202 -13.32 20.52 12.14
N ALA A 203 -13.09 19.29 11.68
CA ALA A 203 -12.10 18.43 12.32
C ALA A 203 -10.70 19.03 12.12
N VAL A 204 -9.90 19.03 13.18
CA VAL A 204 -8.49 19.43 13.16
C VAL A 204 -7.70 18.20 13.56
N ASN A 205 -7.47 17.31 12.59
CA ASN A 205 -6.98 15.95 12.80
C ASN A 205 -5.64 15.96 13.53
N GLY A 206 -4.72 16.82 13.08
CA GLY A 206 -3.37 16.97 13.65
C GLY A 206 -3.36 17.42 15.12
N GLN A 207 -4.44 18.02 15.61
CA GLN A 207 -4.51 18.61 16.96
C GLN A 207 -5.52 17.94 17.88
N ASN A 208 -6.21 16.87 17.44
CA ASN A 208 -7.27 16.17 18.19
C ASN A 208 -8.38 17.12 18.68
N LYS A 209 -8.79 18.04 17.81
CA LYS A 209 -9.77 19.09 18.11
C LYS A 209 -10.84 19.22 17.03
N VAL A 210 -11.92 19.90 17.41
CA VAL A 210 -12.88 20.49 16.49
C VAL A 210 -12.92 21.99 16.71
N VAL A 211 -13.01 22.78 15.64
CA VAL A 211 -13.17 24.24 15.71
C VAL A 211 -14.44 24.69 15.00
N ALA A 212 -15.08 25.73 15.53
CA ALA A 212 -16.14 26.47 14.86
C ALA A 212 -15.54 27.76 14.28
N ILE A 213 -15.66 27.94 12.97
CA ILE A 213 -15.07 29.03 12.19
C ILE A 213 -16.20 29.92 11.67
N ASP A 214 -16.05 31.24 11.80
CA ASP A 214 -16.92 32.18 11.09
C ASP A 214 -16.72 32.06 9.58
N ALA A 215 -17.76 31.71 8.82
CA ALA A 215 -17.63 31.46 7.39
C ALA A 215 -17.28 32.73 6.59
N ALA A 216 -17.64 33.91 7.10
CA ALA A 216 -17.37 35.17 6.43
C ALA A 216 -15.92 35.62 6.69
N THR A 217 -15.47 35.60 7.95
CA THR A 217 -14.18 36.17 8.36
C THR A 217 -13.05 35.15 8.47
N GLY A 218 -13.35 33.86 8.54
CA GLY A 218 -12.36 32.81 8.82
C GLY A 218 -11.91 32.75 10.28
N THR A 219 -12.55 33.49 11.19
CA THR A 219 -12.15 33.57 12.61
C THR A 219 -12.68 32.36 13.38
N ILE A 220 -11.81 31.72 14.17
CA ILE A 220 -12.21 30.66 15.10
C ILE A 220 -13.00 31.28 16.27
N LYS A 221 -14.25 30.84 16.43
CA LYS A 221 -15.18 31.26 17.49
C LYS A 221 -15.14 30.36 18.72
N GLN A 222 -14.86 29.07 18.52
CA GLN A 222 -14.87 28.08 19.58
C GLN A 222 -14.02 26.86 19.20
N THR A 223 -13.45 26.20 20.20
CA THR A 223 -12.64 24.99 20.06
C THR A 223 -13.04 23.94 21.10
N TRP A 224 -13.11 22.68 20.69
CA TRP A 224 -13.38 21.53 21.56
C TRP A 224 -12.28 20.48 21.40
N ALA A 225 -11.85 19.89 22.52
CA ALA A 225 -11.04 18.68 22.49
C ALA A 225 -11.94 17.46 22.21
N VAL A 226 -11.49 16.55 21.35
CA VAL A 226 -12.22 15.34 20.94
C VAL A 226 -11.32 14.11 21.07
N GLY A 227 -11.71 12.99 20.46
CA GLY A 227 -10.84 11.81 20.38
C GLY A 227 -9.62 12.01 19.49
N ASN A 228 -8.85 10.95 19.31
CA ASN A 228 -7.62 10.96 18.54
C ASN A 228 -7.91 10.90 17.03
N ALA A 229 -7.19 11.68 16.23
CA ALA A 229 -7.32 11.77 14.77
C ALA A 229 -8.79 11.95 14.33
N PRO A 230 -9.43 13.09 14.67
CA PRO A 230 -10.78 13.38 14.20
C PRO A 230 -10.79 13.58 12.68
N ARG A 231 -11.74 12.94 11.97
CA ARG A 231 -11.78 12.94 10.50
C ARG A 231 -13.14 13.35 9.93
N GLY A 232 -14.15 12.49 9.99
CA GLY A 232 -15.47 12.70 9.40
C GLY A 232 -16.45 13.45 10.33
N LEU A 233 -17.34 14.26 9.76
CA LEU A 233 -18.27 15.14 10.50
C LEU A 233 -19.71 15.03 9.96
N ALA A 234 -20.69 15.02 10.85
CA ALA A 234 -22.10 15.27 10.48
C ALA A 234 -22.82 16.11 11.53
N LEU A 235 -23.55 17.14 11.09
CA LEU A 235 -24.37 18.01 11.93
C LEU A 235 -25.84 17.57 11.90
N VAL A 236 -26.41 17.22 13.05
CA VAL A 236 -27.81 16.78 13.19
C VAL A 236 -28.44 17.46 14.39
N GLY A 237 -29.47 18.28 14.16
CA GLY A 237 -30.28 18.85 15.23
C GLY A 237 -29.49 19.66 16.27
N GLY A 238 -28.44 20.39 15.84
CA GLY A 238 -27.56 21.16 16.73
C GLY A 238 -26.47 20.32 17.41
N LYS A 239 -26.31 19.05 17.04
CA LYS A 239 -25.21 18.20 17.51
C LYS A 239 -24.29 17.82 16.37
N LEU A 240 -23.00 17.97 16.60
CA LEU A 240 -21.97 17.53 15.67
C LEU A 240 -21.45 16.16 16.12
N TYR A 241 -21.52 15.18 15.23
CA TYR A 241 -20.93 13.85 15.39
C TYR A 241 -19.62 13.81 14.62
N VAL A 242 -18.56 13.39 15.30
CA VAL A 242 -17.18 13.47 14.80
C VAL A 242 -16.55 12.12 14.96
N SER A 243 -16.15 11.46 13.88
CA SER A 243 -15.41 10.20 13.97
C SER A 243 -13.97 10.46 14.41
N ASN A 244 -13.44 9.60 15.27
CA ASN A 244 -12.06 9.64 15.76
C ASN A 244 -11.36 8.32 15.40
N GLU A 245 -10.53 8.33 14.36
CA GLU A 245 -9.91 7.12 13.79
C GLU A 245 -9.03 6.39 14.80
N GLY A 246 -8.20 7.16 15.52
CA GLY A 246 -7.37 6.66 16.62
C GLY A 246 -8.14 6.43 17.92
N GLY A 247 -9.47 6.57 17.89
CA GLY A 247 -10.36 6.28 19.02
C GLY A 247 -10.26 7.26 20.18
N ARG A 248 -10.31 6.72 21.41
CA ARG A 248 -10.30 7.56 22.62
C ARG A 248 -8.87 7.95 23.00
N PRO A 249 -8.68 9.07 23.73
CA PRO A 249 -7.41 9.35 24.37
C PRO A 249 -6.96 8.20 25.28
N ALA A 250 -5.65 7.94 25.29
CA ALA A 250 -5.03 6.93 26.14
C ALA A 250 -5.19 7.28 27.63
N LYS A 251 -5.24 6.23 28.46
CA LYS A 251 -5.31 6.30 29.91
C LYS A 251 -4.10 5.58 30.51
N ALA A 252 -3.78 5.89 31.76
CA ALA A 252 -2.70 5.22 32.47
C ALA A 252 -2.90 3.69 32.46
N GLY A 253 -1.88 2.96 31.98
CA GLY A 253 -1.89 1.51 31.84
C GLY A 253 -2.30 0.98 30.47
N ASP A 254 -2.77 1.85 29.56
CA ASP A 254 -2.92 1.47 28.15
C ASP A 254 -1.55 1.16 27.53
N THR A 255 -1.52 0.18 26.62
CA THR A 255 -0.39 0.02 25.68
C THR A 255 -0.66 0.94 24.50
N THR A 256 0.36 1.69 24.07
CA THR A 256 0.21 2.69 23.02
C THR A 256 1.32 2.60 21.98
N ILE A 257 0.98 2.98 20.76
CA ILE A 257 1.91 3.24 19.66
C ILE A 257 1.63 4.67 19.17
N ASN A 258 2.65 5.34 18.64
CA ASN A 258 2.54 6.72 18.20
C ASN A 258 1.63 6.84 16.96
N SER A 259 1.02 8.01 16.82
CA SER A 259 0.58 8.57 15.53
C SER A 259 0.66 10.08 15.65
N TYR A 260 1.51 10.72 14.86
CA TYR A 260 1.70 12.17 14.85
C TYR A 260 1.88 12.81 16.25
N GLY A 261 2.74 12.19 17.08
CA GLY A 261 2.98 12.67 18.44
C GLY A 261 1.81 12.47 19.40
N THR A 262 0.86 11.59 19.09
CA THR A 262 -0.25 11.19 19.95
C THR A 262 -0.14 9.72 20.31
N ASP A 263 -0.30 9.41 21.60
CA ASP A 263 -0.37 8.04 22.10
C ASP A 263 -1.76 7.43 21.78
N VAL A 264 -1.80 6.52 20.81
CA VAL A 264 -3.02 5.78 20.43
C VAL A 264 -3.01 4.41 21.08
N VAL A 265 -4.16 3.99 21.62
CA VAL A 265 -4.29 2.70 22.30
C VAL A 265 -4.17 1.56 21.30
N ALA A 266 -3.13 0.74 21.44
CA ALA A 266 -2.71 -0.24 20.44
C ALA A 266 -2.52 -1.64 21.03
N ASN A 267 -2.63 -2.64 20.17
CA ASN A 267 -2.32 -4.02 20.48
C ASN A 267 -0.80 -4.25 20.35
N PRO A 268 -0.09 -4.71 21.40
CA PRO A 268 1.36 -4.89 21.32
C PRO A 268 1.79 -6.05 20.39
N GLU A 269 0.88 -6.95 20.07
CA GLU A 269 1.13 -8.08 19.17
C GLU A 269 0.89 -7.67 17.71
N THR A 270 -0.26 -7.08 17.39
CA THR A 270 -0.63 -6.75 15.99
C THR A 270 -0.27 -5.33 15.58
N GLY A 271 0.19 -4.47 16.47
CA GLY A 271 0.48 -3.05 16.17
C GLY A 271 -0.76 -2.18 15.93
N ALA A 272 -1.93 -2.78 15.70
CA ALA A 272 -3.16 -2.07 15.37
C ALA A 272 -3.80 -1.30 16.54
N SER A 273 -4.53 -0.24 16.20
CA SER A 273 -5.39 0.46 17.16
C SER A 273 -6.49 -0.46 17.72
N THR A 274 -6.93 -0.22 18.95
CA THR A 274 -7.90 -1.09 19.66
C THR A 274 -9.15 -0.37 20.14
N THR A 275 -9.28 0.91 19.82
CA THR A 275 -10.47 1.70 20.18
C THR A 275 -10.92 2.53 18.98
N GLY A 276 -12.23 2.65 18.79
CA GLY A 276 -12.83 3.58 17.83
C GLY A 276 -13.99 4.31 18.48
N THR A 277 -14.09 5.63 18.27
CA THR A 277 -15.12 6.44 18.93
C THR A 277 -15.70 7.51 18.02
N VAL A 278 -16.89 7.98 18.38
CA VAL A 278 -17.50 9.19 17.85
C VAL A 278 -17.64 10.20 18.98
N SER A 279 -17.11 11.40 18.80
CA SER A 279 -17.36 12.54 19.70
C SER A 279 -18.68 13.22 19.34
N VAL A 280 -19.43 13.66 20.34
CA VAL A 280 -20.70 14.37 20.18
C VAL A 280 -20.61 15.74 20.83
N ILE A 281 -20.70 16.80 20.02
CA ILE A 281 -20.60 18.19 20.47
C ILE A 281 -21.97 18.84 20.33
N ASP A 282 -22.49 19.44 21.41
CA ASP A 282 -23.65 20.33 21.34
C ASP A 282 -23.18 21.69 20.82
N THR A 283 -23.56 22.05 19.60
CA THR A 283 -23.16 23.31 18.97
C THR A 283 -23.98 24.50 19.46
N THR A 284 -25.01 24.26 20.27
CA THR A 284 -25.89 25.29 20.85
C THR A 284 -25.50 25.68 22.28
N ASP A 285 -24.74 24.82 22.96
CA ASP A 285 -24.15 25.07 24.27
C ASP A 285 -22.64 24.76 24.27
N ALA A 286 -21.85 25.81 24.05
CA ALA A 286 -20.39 25.71 24.03
C ALA A 286 -19.78 25.24 25.36
N SER A 287 -20.52 25.30 26.47
CA SER A 287 -20.08 24.83 27.80
C SER A 287 -20.40 23.37 28.08
N ALA A 288 -21.23 22.74 27.24
CA ALA A 288 -21.55 21.33 27.37
C ALA A 288 -20.31 20.46 27.18
N ALA A 289 -20.16 19.43 28.01
CA ALA A 289 -19.09 18.47 27.87
C ALA A 289 -19.26 17.67 26.56
N VAL A 290 -18.15 17.44 25.86
CA VAL A 290 -18.13 16.60 24.67
C VAL A 290 -18.48 15.16 25.05
N GLY A 291 -19.53 14.62 24.44
CA GLY A 291 -19.93 13.23 24.59
C GLY A 291 -19.04 12.28 23.81
N THR A 292 -19.07 11.00 24.15
CA THR A 292 -18.33 9.95 23.44
C THR A 292 -19.21 8.72 23.26
N ILE A 293 -19.21 8.15 22.06
CA ILE A 293 -19.91 6.93 21.69
C ILE A 293 -18.88 5.94 21.16
N ASP A 294 -18.81 4.74 21.75
CA ASP A 294 -17.96 3.67 21.22
C ASP A 294 -18.55 3.11 19.92
N VAL A 295 -17.69 2.93 18.93
CA VAL A 295 -18.01 2.34 17.61
C VAL A 295 -16.94 1.31 17.22
N GLY A 296 -16.96 0.82 15.98
CA GLY A 296 -15.90 -0.06 15.49
C GLY A 296 -14.59 0.70 15.26
N LEU A 297 -13.53 -0.04 14.97
CA LEU A 297 -12.19 0.50 14.73
C LEU A 297 -12.11 1.32 13.43
N HIS A 298 -11.28 2.37 13.47
CA HIS A 298 -11.07 3.34 12.39
C HIS A 298 -12.41 3.86 11.85
N PRO A 299 -13.21 4.56 12.69
CA PRO A 299 -14.39 5.23 12.19
C PRO A 299 -13.95 6.36 11.24
N THR A 300 -14.34 6.26 9.97
CA THR A 300 -13.90 7.16 8.90
C THR A 300 -15.04 8.09 8.50
N ALA A 301 -15.93 7.66 7.60
CA ALA A 301 -17.02 8.51 7.12
C ALA A 301 -18.17 8.60 8.13
N VAL A 302 -18.71 9.81 8.29
CA VAL A 302 -19.90 10.09 9.10
C VAL A 302 -20.97 10.70 8.21
N TYR A 303 -22.10 10.01 8.05
CA TYR A 303 -23.21 10.46 7.23
C TYR A 303 -24.51 10.44 8.04
N ALA A 304 -25.32 11.49 7.93
CA ALA A 304 -26.58 11.57 8.66
C ALA A 304 -27.79 11.78 7.74
N LYS A 305 -28.85 11.01 7.98
CA LYS A 305 -30.15 11.20 7.32
C LYS A 305 -31.28 10.65 8.18
N ASN A 306 -32.42 11.34 8.21
CA ASN A 306 -33.65 10.91 8.90
C ASN A 306 -33.48 10.60 10.41
N GLY A 307 -32.55 11.27 11.10
CA GLY A 307 -32.27 11.07 12.53
C GLY A 307 -31.42 9.83 12.85
N ALA A 308 -30.82 9.22 11.84
CA ALA A 308 -29.75 8.23 12.01
C ALA A 308 -28.42 8.83 11.55
N VAL A 309 -27.34 8.48 12.26
CA VAL A 309 -25.96 8.75 11.87
C VAL A 309 -25.29 7.42 11.58
N PHE A 310 -24.75 7.27 10.38
CA PHE A 310 -24.01 6.12 9.91
C PHE A 310 -22.52 6.43 9.99
N VAL A 311 -21.76 5.51 10.56
CA VAL A 311 -20.31 5.63 10.74
C VAL A 311 -19.68 4.39 10.16
N THR A 312 -18.86 4.54 9.11
CA THR A 312 -18.14 3.41 8.53
C THR A 312 -16.90 3.14 9.39
N ASN A 313 -16.70 1.87 9.78
CA ASN A 313 -15.58 1.44 10.61
C ASN A 313 -14.65 0.60 9.70
N THR A 314 -13.65 1.24 9.10
CA THR A 314 -12.86 0.67 8.00
C THR A 314 -12.09 -0.57 8.44
N ALA A 315 -11.44 -0.52 9.59
CA ALA A 315 -10.65 -1.63 10.15
C ALA A 315 -11.50 -2.79 10.74
N ASP A 316 -12.80 -2.56 10.99
CA ASP A 316 -13.71 -3.57 11.54
C ASP A 316 -14.70 -4.14 10.51
N ASN A 317 -14.68 -3.68 9.26
CA ASN A 317 -15.59 -4.10 8.20
C ASN A 317 -17.06 -4.00 8.62
N SER A 318 -17.45 -2.86 9.17
CA SER A 318 -18.82 -2.62 9.62
C SER A 318 -19.28 -1.17 9.46
N VAL A 319 -20.58 -0.94 9.59
CA VAL A 319 -21.18 0.39 9.73
C VAL A 319 -21.95 0.47 11.04
N SER A 320 -21.54 1.35 11.94
CA SER A 320 -22.29 1.68 13.15
C SER A 320 -23.43 2.65 12.83
N VAL A 321 -24.63 2.37 13.34
CA VAL A 321 -25.82 3.21 13.19
C VAL A 321 -26.18 3.79 14.55
N ILE A 322 -26.06 5.10 14.68
CA ILE A 322 -26.38 5.87 15.89
C ILE A 322 -27.77 6.50 15.74
N ASP A 323 -28.62 6.35 16.75
CA ASP A 323 -29.88 7.08 16.87
C ASP A 323 -29.57 8.46 17.46
N SER A 324 -29.67 9.52 16.64
CA SER A 324 -29.25 10.87 17.03
C SER A 324 -30.12 11.51 18.11
N ARG A 325 -31.26 10.89 18.44
CA ARG A 325 -32.15 11.34 19.53
C ARG A 325 -31.71 10.77 20.88
N LYS A 326 -30.94 9.68 20.86
CA LYS A 326 -30.50 8.93 22.05
C LYS A 326 -28.99 8.92 22.24
N ASP A 327 -28.23 9.40 21.25
CA ASP A 327 -26.77 9.42 21.22
C ASP A 327 -26.15 8.06 21.56
N ARG A 328 -26.64 7.01 20.90
CA ARG A 328 -26.08 5.65 21.06
C ARG A 328 -26.22 4.83 19.79
N VAL A 329 -25.28 3.90 19.62
CA VAL A 329 -25.37 2.86 18.59
C VAL A 329 -26.62 2.00 18.84
N VAL A 330 -27.45 1.86 17.82
CA VAL A 330 -28.66 1.04 17.82
C VAL A 330 -28.55 -0.18 16.92
N GLN A 331 -27.55 -0.20 16.03
CA GLN A 331 -27.27 -1.29 15.12
C GLN A 331 -25.82 -1.22 14.62
N THR A 332 -25.19 -2.37 14.40
CA THR A 332 -23.92 -2.50 13.67
C THR A 332 -24.15 -3.41 12.47
N ILE A 333 -23.92 -2.90 11.27
CA ILE A 333 -24.13 -3.61 10.00
C ILE A 333 -22.80 -4.21 9.57
N ALA A 334 -22.74 -5.53 9.36
CA ALA A 334 -21.55 -6.16 8.81
C ALA A 334 -21.41 -5.88 7.31
N THR A 335 -20.19 -5.59 6.86
CA THR A 335 -19.84 -5.34 5.45
C THR A 335 -18.86 -6.38 4.89
N GLN A 336 -18.96 -7.61 5.40
CA GLN A 336 -18.12 -8.76 5.03
C GLN A 336 -18.94 -9.72 4.13
N PRO A 337 -18.98 -9.50 2.80
CA PRO A 337 -19.78 -10.33 1.89
C PRO A 337 -19.24 -11.76 1.71
N TRP A 338 -17.94 -11.98 1.89
CA TRP A 338 -17.30 -13.28 1.71
C TRP A 338 -16.83 -13.86 3.06
N PRO A 339 -17.22 -15.09 3.43
CA PRO A 339 -16.99 -15.59 4.79
C PRO A 339 -15.58 -16.15 5.04
N GLU A 340 -14.74 -16.30 4.01
CA GLU A 340 -13.39 -16.86 4.17
C GLU A 340 -12.39 -15.86 4.76
N ALA A 341 -12.70 -14.55 4.72
CA ALA A 341 -11.88 -13.49 5.27
C ALA A 341 -12.69 -12.54 6.17
N SER A 342 -12.08 -12.04 7.24
CA SER A 342 -12.71 -11.14 8.23
C SER A 342 -12.14 -9.72 8.24
N VAL A 343 -11.03 -9.48 7.54
CA VAL A 343 -10.29 -8.20 7.46
C VAL A 343 -10.17 -7.78 5.98
N GLY A 344 -10.04 -6.47 5.71
CA GLY A 344 -9.70 -5.96 4.38
C GLY A 344 -10.86 -5.72 3.40
N TYR A 345 -12.11 -5.49 3.85
CA TYR A 345 -13.20 -5.03 2.96
C TYR A 345 -13.32 -3.50 2.90
N GLU A 346 -12.88 -2.82 3.96
CA GLU A 346 -12.66 -1.37 4.03
C GLU A 346 -13.89 -0.53 3.65
N PRO A 347 -14.97 -0.57 4.43
CA PRO A 347 -16.09 0.33 4.23
C PRO A 347 -15.67 1.77 4.54
N ASN A 348 -15.62 2.65 3.54
CA ASN A 348 -15.03 3.98 3.69
C ASN A 348 -15.97 5.15 3.32
N ALA A 349 -17.09 4.90 2.66
CA ALA A 349 -18.14 5.89 2.41
C ALA A 349 -19.54 5.28 2.45
N VAL A 350 -20.54 6.12 2.75
CA VAL A 350 -21.92 5.69 2.93
C VAL A 350 -22.92 6.77 2.54
N THR A 351 -24.02 6.38 1.90
CA THR A 351 -25.16 7.28 1.63
C THR A 351 -26.49 6.53 1.74
N LEU A 352 -27.57 7.26 2.02
CA LEU A 352 -28.93 6.72 2.11
C LEU A 352 -29.84 7.37 1.06
N THR A 353 -30.29 6.57 0.11
CA THR A 353 -31.29 6.97 -0.89
C THR A 353 -32.67 7.19 -0.26
N ASP A 354 -33.53 7.97 -0.93
CA ASP A 354 -34.87 8.30 -0.42
C ASP A 354 -35.80 7.08 -0.31
N ASP A 355 -35.57 6.03 -1.11
CA ASP A 355 -36.34 4.77 -1.06
C ASP A 355 -35.80 3.77 -0.01
N GLY A 356 -34.86 4.20 0.84
CA GLY A 356 -34.34 3.41 1.94
C GLY A 356 -33.28 2.39 1.54
N ARG A 357 -32.54 2.60 0.44
CA ARG A 357 -31.29 1.86 0.17
C ARG A 357 -30.10 2.58 0.78
N LEU A 358 -29.45 1.90 1.72
CA LEU A 358 -28.15 2.28 2.25
C LEU A 358 -27.09 1.71 1.30
N LEU A 359 -26.26 2.58 0.76
CA LEU A 359 -25.16 2.25 -0.14
C LEU A 359 -23.86 2.47 0.63
N VAL A 360 -22.98 1.48 0.64
CA VAL A 360 -21.70 1.53 1.34
C VAL A 360 -20.61 1.12 0.36
N THR A 361 -19.61 1.96 0.11
CA THR A 361 -18.43 1.54 -0.68
C THR A 361 -17.63 0.54 0.13
N LEU A 362 -17.06 -0.46 -0.55
CA LEU A 362 -16.09 -1.39 0.00
C LEU A 362 -14.82 -1.21 -0.83
N GLY A 363 -13.87 -0.42 -0.31
CA GLY A 363 -12.70 0.05 -1.06
C GLY A 363 -11.95 -1.11 -1.71
N ARG A 364 -11.45 -2.04 -0.89
CA ARG A 364 -10.66 -3.16 -1.40
C ARG A 364 -11.45 -4.20 -2.20
N ALA A 365 -12.78 -4.20 -2.12
CA ALA A 365 -13.62 -5.13 -2.88
C ALA A 365 -14.04 -4.58 -4.26
N ASN A 366 -13.67 -3.33 -4.58
CA ASN A 366 -14.08 -2.64 -5.81
C ASN A 366 -15.61 -2.70 -6.03
N ALA A 367 -16.38 -2.41 -4.97
CA ALA A 367 -17.82 -2.56 -5.01
C ALA A 367 -18.59 -1.59 -4.09
N VAL A 368 -19.86 -1.38 -4.41
CA VAL A 368 -20.87 -0.80 -3.51
C VAL A 368 -21.75 -1.90 -2.95
N ALA A 369 -21.74 -2.08 -1.62
CA ALA A 369 -22.68 -2.91 -0.90
C ALA A 369 -24.02 -2.20 -0.71
N VAL A 370 -25.11 -2.91 -1.01
CA VAL A 370 -26.47 -2.38 -0.95
C VAL A 370 -27.27 -3.08 0.13
N TYR A 371 -27.87 -2.29 1.02
CA TYR A 371 -28.76 -2.76 2.08
C TYR A 371 -30.11 -2.06 2.01
N ARG A 372 -31.17 -2.74 2.47
CA ARG A 372 -32.45 -2.10 2.79
C ARG A 372 -32.41 -1.63 4.24
N TYR A 373 -32.68 -0.35 4.45
CA TYR A 373 -32.68 0.30 5.75
C TYR A 373 -34.03 0.97 6.01
N THR A 374 -34.57 0.77 7.22
CA THR A 374 -35.88 1.33 7.61
C THR A 374 -35.69 2.56 8.50
N SER A 375 -35.72 3.77 7.92
CA SER A 375 -35.52 5.01 8.69
C SER A 375 -36.52 5.25 9.82
N SER A 376 -37.75 4.74 9.70
CA SER A 376 -38.77 4.87 10.75
C SER A 376 -38.46 4.03 11.99
N ASN A 377 -37.57 3.03 11.87
CA ASN A 377 -37.12 2.20 12.97
C ASN A 377 -35.63 1.85 12.80
N PRO A 378 -34.70 2.73 13.23
CA PRO A 378 -33.25 2.52 13.12
C PRO A 378 -32.71 1.24 13.80
N GLN A 379 -33.48 0.61 14.70
CA GLN A 379 -33.14 -0.66 15.35
C GLN A 379 -33.53 -1.89 14.51
N GLN A 380 -34.33 -1.71 13.45
CA GLN A 380 -34.68 -2.82 12.56
C GLN A 380 -33.44 -3.21 11.74
N PRO A 381 -32.97 -4.48 11.82
CA PRO A 381 -31.80 -4.95 11.10
C PRO A 381 -31.82 -4.57 9.62
N ALA A 382 -30.78 -3.86 9.18
CA ALA A 382 -30.58 -3.61 7.76
C ALA A 382 -30.47 -4.95 7.01
N ARG A 383 -31.18 -5.08 5.89
CA ARG A 383 -31.19 -6.33 5.11
C ARG A 383 -30.28 -6.22 3.91
N TYR A 384 -29.24 -7.04 3.86
CA TYR A 384 -28.35 -7.14 2.71
C TYR A 384 -29.11 -7.48 1.42
N VAL A 385 -28.81 -6.76 0.34
CA VAL A 385 -29.37 -6.97 -1.00
C VAL A 385 -28.34 -7.63 -1.91
N GLY A 386 -27.13 -7.07 -2.01
CA GLY A 386 -26.04 -7.55 -2.85
C GLY A 386 -24.96 -6.49 -3.07
N LEU A 387 -24.13 -6.66 -4.10
CA LEU A 387 -23.01 -5.79 -4.46
C LEU A 387 -23.18 -5.28 -5.91
N LEU A 388 -22.70 -4.09 -6.17
CA LEU A 388 -22.52 -3.54 -7.51
C LEU A 388 -21.02 -3.29 -7.74
N PRO A 389 -20.42 -3.79 -8.83
CA PRO A 389 -19.00 -3.59 -9.11
C PRO A 389 -18.72 -2.13 -9.47
N THR A 390 -17.53 -1.66 -9.11
CA THR A 390 -17.00 -0.34 -9.41
C THR A 390 -15.63 -0.47 -10.09
N ASP A 391 -14.93 0.65 -10.19
CA ASP A 391 -13.51 0.71 -10.52
C ASP A 391 -12.66 0.53 -9.26
N TYR A 392 -11.33 0.65 -9.43
CA TYR A 392 -10.37 0.37 -8.40
C TYR A 392 -10.47 1.36 -7.24
N TYR A 393 -10.73 0.83 -6.05
CA TYR A 393 -10.82 1.53 -4.77
C TYR A 393 -11.90 2.63 -4.71
N PRO A 394 -13.21 2.29 -4.62
CA PRO A 394 -14.26 3.27 -4.40
C PRO A 394 -14.14 3.91 -3.00
N SER A 395 -14.13 5.24 -2.96
CA SER A 395 -13.95 6.05 -1.74
C SER A 395 -15.04 7.12 -1.54
N GLY A 396 -15.94 7.30 -2.51
CA GLY A 396 -17.09 8.19 -2.39
C GLY A 396 -18.34 7.59 -3.01
N VAL A 397 -19.52 7.80 -2.38
CA VAL A 397 -20.81 7.39 -2.93
C VAL A 397 -21.90 8.42 -2.64
N PHE A 398 -22.57 8.89 -3.69
CA PHE A 398 -23.54 9.99 -3.61
C PHE A 398 -24.83 9.62 -4.34
N ALA A 399 -25.97 9.92 -3.73
CA ALA A 399 -27.28 9.78 -4.35
C ALA A 399 -27.77 11.17 -4.82
N THR A 400 -27.81 11.37 -6.15
CA THR A 400 -28.27 12.61 -6.81
C THR A 400 -29.63 12.36 -7.47
N GLY A 401 -30.69 12.48 -6.67
CA GLY A 401 -32.03 12.08 -7.09
C GLY A 401 -32.10 10.57 -7.33
N LYS A 402 -32.23 10.15 -8.60
CA LYS A 402 -32.25 8.73 -9.00
C LYS A 402 -30.89 8.19 -9.43
N GLN A 403 -29.92 9.07 -9.66
CA GLN A 403 -28.56 8.67 -10.02
C GLN A 403 -27.75 8.39 -8.76
N VAL A 404 -26.82 7.46 -8.90
CA VAL A 404 -25.74 7.20 -7.96
C VAL A 404 -24.44 7.56 -8.68
N VAL A 405 -23.59 8.30 -7.99
CA VAL A 405 -22.21 8.61 -8.42
C VAL A 405 -21.28 7.97 -7.42
N VAL A 406 -20.29 7.23 -7.91
CA VAL A 406 -19.21 6.63 -7.12
C VAL A 406 -17.89 7.22 -7.58
N ALA A 407 -17.11 7.77 -6.66
CA ALA A 407 -15.74 8.20 -6.92
C ALA A 407 -14.78 7.08 -6.54
N ASN A 408 -13.84 6.77 -7.43
CA ASN A 408 -12.86 5.71 -7.27
C ASN A 408 -11.45 6.32 -7.27
N THR A 409 -10.74 6.14 -6.16
CA THR A 409 -9.43 6.77 -5.89
C THR A 409 -8.37 6.33 -6.89
N ARG A 410 -8.30 5.01 -7.18
CA ARG A 410 -7.29 4.38 -8.05
C ARG A 410 -7.76 4.15 -9.49
N GLY A 411 -9.04 4.44 -9.78
CA GLY A 411 -9.60 4.43 -11.13
C GLY A 411 -9.30 3.16 -11.93
N VAL A 412 -8.48 3.28 -12.96
CA VAL A 412 -8.09 2.19 -13.87
C VAL A 412 -6.60 1.87 -13.80
N ASP A 413 -5.99 2.08 -12.64
CA ASP A 413 -4.57 1.85 -12.34
C ASP A 413 -3.61 2.93 -12.90
N ALA A 414 -2.30 2.68 -12.88
CA ALA A 414 -1.21 3.53 -13.39
C ALA A 414 -1.19 3.69 -14.93
N ARG A 415 -2.30 4.18 -15.48
CA ARG A 415 -2.60 4.22 -16.93
C ARG A 415 -2.78 5.61 -17.50
N ARG A 416 -2.30 6.66 -16.82
CA ARG A 416 -2.27 8.00 -17.36
C ARG A 416 -1.51 7.97 -18.70
N PRO A 417 -2.02 8.59 -19.78
CA PRO A 417 -1.35 8.50 -21.07
C PRO A 417 0.03 9.18 -21.07
N ASP A 418 1.10 8.41 -21.28
CA ASP A 418 2.45 8.87 -21.60
C ASP A 418 2.98 8.07 -22.81
N ALA A 419 3.78 8.72 -23.66
CA ALA A 419 4.40 8.13 -24.83
C ALA A 419 5.74 7.42 -24.52
N ALA A 420 6.34 7.66 -23.35
CA ALA A 420 7.67 7.15 -22.98
C ALA A 420 7.65 5.77 -22.29
N GLY A 421 6.50 5.35 -21.76
CA GLY A 421 6.33 4.17 -20.90
C GLY A 421 5.30 4.45 -19.82
N HIS A 422 5.26 3.64 -18.78
CA HIS A 422 4.38 3.79 -17.62
C HIS A 422 5.21 3.89 -16.34
N ASN A 423 4.90 4.88 -15.50
CA ASN A 423 5.41 5.02 -14.14
C ASN A 423 4.28 4.76 -13.13
N THR A 424 4.60 4.30 -11.93
CA THR A 424 3.60 3.97 -10.89
C THR A 424 2.77 5.19 -10.46
N HIS A 425 3.33 6.40 -10.59
CA HIS A 425 2.63 7.68 -10.39
C HIS A 425 1.77 8.13 -11.58
N ASP A 426 1.73 7.37 -12.67
CA ASP A 426 0.72 7.55 -13.73
C ASP A 426 -0.67 7.07 -13.28
N THR A 427 -0.94 7.07 -11.98
CA THR A 427 -2.22 6.66 -11.42
C THR A 427 -3.35 7.52 -11.96
N THR A 428 -4.44 6.85 -12.31
CA THR A 428 -5.69 7.46 -12.72
C THR A 428 -6.70 7.45 -11.58
N SER A 429 -7.78 8.21 -11.72
CA SER A 429 -8.98 8.05 -10.91
C SER A 429 -10.21 7.95 -11.80
N SER A 430 -11.39 7.67 -11.24
CA SER A 430 -12.59 7.60 -12.07
C SER A 430 -13.88 7.92 -11.32
N LEU A 431 -14.90 8.33 -12.10
CA LEU A 431 -16.30 8.31 -11.67
C LEU A 431 -17.05 7.16 -12.31
N THR A 432 -17.80 6.42 -11.49
CA THR A 432 -18.82 5.47 -11.96
C THR A 432 -20.21 6.06 -11.71
N GLN A 433 -21.08 6.06 -12.71
CA GLN A 433 -22.44 6.61 -12.60
C GLN A 433 -23.50 5.61 -13.07
N PHE A 434 -24.57 5.47 -12.31
CA PHE A 434 -25.68 4.58 -12.67
C PHE A 434 -26.98 4.97 -11.98
N THR A 435 -28.10 4.55 -12.56
CA THR A 435 -29.39 4.53 -11.85
C THR A 435 -29.45 3.27 -11.02
N LEU A 436 -29.81 3.38 -9.74
CA LEU A 436 -29.85 2.23 -8.84
C LEU A 436 -30.77 1.13 -9.40
N PRO A 437 -30.25 -0.06 -9.70
CA PRO A 437 -31.04 -1.07 -10.38
C PRO A 437 -31.93 -1.86 -9.41
N SER A 438 -32.77 -2.74 -9.97
CA SER A 438 -33.61 -3.61 -9.15
C SER A 438 -32.79 -4.55 -8.27
N ASP A 439 -33.34 -4.95 -7.11
CA ASP A 439 -32.71 -5.94 -6.23
C ASP A 439 -32.30 -7.24 -6.95
N PHE A 440 -33.05 -7.66 -7.98
CA PHE A 440 -32.71 -8.82 -8.81
C PHE A 440 -31.40 -8.59 -9.58
N THR A 441 -31.26 -7.41 -10.19
CA THR A 441 -30.04 -7.03 -10.91
C THR A 441 -28.86 -6.92 -9.96
N ILE A 442 -29.06 -6.32 -8.77
CA ILE A 442 -28.02 -6.20 -7.74
C ILE A 442 -27.51 -7.60 -7.35
N ARG A 443 -28.41 -8.57 -7.10
CA ARG A 443 -28.00 -9.95 -6.77
C ARG A 443 -27.25 -10.64 -7.92
N ALA A 444 -27.60 -10.35 -9.16
CA ALA A 444 -26.88 -10.88 -10.32
C ALA A 444 -25.47 -10.27 -10.43
N GLN A 445 -25.34 -8.97 -10.18
CA GLN A 445 -24.04 -8.28 -10.17
C GLN A 445 -23.15 -8.70 -9.00
N THR A 446 -23.71 -9.16 -7.87
CA THR A 446 -22.92 -9.78 -6.79
C THR A 446 -22.05 -10.92 -7.29
N VAL A 447 -22.55 -11.76 -8.19
CA VAL A 447 -21.76 -12.88 -8.77
C VAL A 447 -20.56 -12.36 -9.55
N LYS A 448 -20.72 -11.23 -10.24
CA LYS A 448 -19.64 -10.57 -10.97
C LYS A 448 -18.57 -10.06 -10.00
N VAL A 449 -18.96 -9.38 -8.92
CA VAL A 449 -18.03 -8.92 -7.87
C VAL A 449 -17.24 -10.09 -7.27
N PHE A 450 -17.90 -11.20 -6.93
CA PHE A 450 -17.22 -12.40 -6.43
C PHE A 450 -16.19 -12.95 -7.42
N LYS A 451 -16.54 -13.00 -8.71
CA LYS A 451 -15.62 -13.47 -9.76
C LYS A 451 -14.42 -12.53 -9.93
N GLN A 452 -14.66 -11.23 -9.86
CA GLN A 452 -13.65 -10.19 -10.04
C GLN A 452 -12.64 -10.11 -8.91
N ASN A 453 -13.05 -10.49 -7.70
CA ASN A 453 -12.20 -10.52 -6.51
C ASN A 453 -11.61 -11.92 -6.21
N GLY A 454 -11.81 -12.92 -7.07
CA GLY A 454 -11.33 -14.28 -6.79
C GLY A 454 -11.99 -14.97 -5.59
N TRP A 455 -13.13 -14.46 -5.11
CA TRP A 455 -13.81 -14.98 -3.92
C TRP A 455 -14.49 -16.31 -4.21
N THR A 456 -13.76 -17.41 -3.96
CA THR A 456 -14.26 -18.76 -4.12
C THR A 456 -14.46 -19.46 -2.77
N PRO A 457 -15.51 -20.30 -2.61
CA PRO A 457 -15.67 -21.07 -1.38
C PRO A 457 -14.50 -22.01 -1.13
N GLY A 458 -13.94 -21.96 0.07
CA GLY A 458 -12.80 -22.77 0.47
C GLY A 458 -11.48 -22.35 -0.18
N SER A 459 -11.26 -21.06 -0.48
CA SER A 459 -9.93 -20.56 -0.84
C SER A 459 -8.91 -20.76 0.31
N VAL A 460 -9.37 -20.73 1.56
CA VAL A 460 -8.52 -20.96 2.75
C VAL A 460 -8.74 -22.37 3.31
N LYS A 461 -8.13 -23.38 2.68
CA LYS A 461 -8.19 -24.77 3.18
C LYS A 461 -7.13 -25.00 4.24
N THR A 462 -7.53 -25.56 5.37
CA THR A 462 -6.62 -25.98 6.44
C THR A 462 -6.45 -27.50 6.48
N ALA A 463 -5.30 -27.96 6.94
CA ALA A 463 -5.04 -29.37 7.17
C ALA A 463 -6.01 -29.92 8.24
N LYS A 464 -6.61 -31.09 7.97
CA LYS A 464 -7.67 -31.67 8.85
C LYS A 464 -7.13 -32.40 10.09
N GLY A 465 -5.81 -32.52 10.21
CA GLY A 465 -5.12 -33.31 11.23
C GLY A 465 -5.42 -34.82 11.16
N ARG A 466 -4.47 -35.66 11.59
CA ARG A 466 -4.53 -37.13 11.77
C ARG A 466 -4.14 -38.03 10.59
N GLY A 467 -3.60 -37.50 9.49
CA GLY A 467 -3.03 -38.31 8.38
C GLY A 467 -1.57 -37.94 8.11
N TYR A 468 -0.76 -38.91 7.68
CA TYR A 468 0.55 -38.62 7.08
C TYR A 468 0.33 -37.98 5.71
N THR A 469 0.79 -36.74 5.55
CA THR A 469 0.84 -36.04 4.25
C THR A 469 2.31 -35.95 3.83
N THR A 470 2.62 -36.33 2.60
CA THR A 470 3.97 -36.18 2.05
C THR A 470 4.29 -34.68 1.90
N PRO A 471 5.43 -34.19 2.42
CA PRO A 471 5.83 -32.81 2.23
C PRO A 471 6.02 -32.45 0.76
N VAL A 472 5.65 -31.23 0.39
CA VAL A 472 5.81 -30.63 -0.96
C VAL A 472 6.35 -29.21 -0.83
N ALA A 473 6.90 -28.61 -1.90
CA ALA A 473 7.47 -27.26 -1.81
C ALA A 473 6.46 -26.21 -1.32
N VAL A 474 5.34 -26.05 -2.02
CA VAL A 474 4.25 -25.17 -1.61
C VAL A 474 3.00 -26.03 -1.34
N PRO A 475 2.58 -26.19 -0.07
CA PRO A 475 1.38 -26.94 0.28
C PRO A 475 0.09 -26.35 -0.33
N THR A 476 -0.90 -27.22 -0.57
CA THR A 476 -2.23 -26.79 -1.05
C THR A 476 -3.19 -26.45 0.07
N ARG A 477 -2.87 -26.85 1.30
CA ARG A 477 -3.66 -26.56 2.50
C ARG A 477 -2.72 -25.99 3.56
N ILE A 478 -3.17 -24.94 4.21
CA ILE A 478 -2.47 -24.30 5.33
C ILE A 478 -2.25 -25.34 6.42
N GLY A 479 -1.00 -25.49 6.84
CA GLY A 479 -0.56 -26.42 7.88
C GLY A 479 -0.22 -27.85 7.40
N ASP A 480 -0.40 -28.18 6.11
CA ASP A 480 0.27 -29.36 5.56
C ASP A 480 1.80 -29.13 5.52
N PRO A 481 2.62 -30.17 5.64
CA PRO A 481 4.08 -29.99 5.71
C PRO A 481 4.66 -29.51 4.38
N SER A 482 5.57 -28.54 4.44
CA SER A 482 6.41 -28.14 3.31
C SER A 482 7.78 -28.85 3.34
N THR A 483 8.38 -29.06 2.17
CA THR A 483 9.82 -29.42 2.06
C THR A 483 10.73 -28.23 2.40
N ILE A 484 10.23 -27.01 2.24
CA ILE A 484 10.90 -25.76 2.60
C ILE A 484 10.59 -25.46 4.08
N LYS A 485 11.62 -25.03 4.82
CA LYS A 485 11.54 -24.69 6.25
C LYS A 485 12.00 -23.28 6.56
N HIS A 486 12.86 -22.72 5.71
CA HIS A 486 13.46 -21.41 5.87
C HIS A 486 13.07 -20.55 4.67
N VAL A 487 12.33 -19.48 4.92
CA VAL A 487 12.00 -18.46 3.94
C VAL A 487 12.83 -17.22 4.25
N PHE A 488 13.49 -16.67 3.24
CA PHE A 488 14.19 -15.40 3.28
C PHE A 488 13.46 -14.44 2.34
N LEU A 489 12.96 -13.33 2.89
CA LEU A 489 12.31 -12.26 2.15
C LEU A 489 13.26 -11.06 2.16
N LEU A 490 13.93 -10.83 1.03
CA LEU A 490 14.87 -9.73 0.83
C LEU A 490 14.11 -8.62 0.10
N VAL A 491 13.79 -7.57 0.85
CA VAL A 491 13.14 -6.37 0.33
C VAL A 491 14.23 -5.40 -0.12
N LYS A 492 14.10 -4.97 -1.38
CA LYS A 492 14.91 -4.00 -2.09
C LYS A 492 14.05 -2.75 -2.39
N GLU A 493 14.61 -1.76 -3.07
CA GLU A 493 13.99 -0.45 -3.27
C GLU A 493 13.74 -0.06 -4.74
N ASN A 494 12.49 0.26 -5.04
CA ASN A 494 12.09 1.23 -6.06
C ASN A 494 12.45 0.89 -7.53
N ARG A 495 12.39 -0.35 -8.02
CA ARG A 495 12.78 -0.67 -9.42
C ARG A 495 11.69 -1.29 -10.27
N THR A 496 11.57 -0.77 -11.49
CA THR A 496 10.76 -1.39 -12.55
C THR A 496 11.48 -2.58 -13.18
N TYR A 497 10.73 -3.51 -13.75
CA TYR A 497 11.30 -4.68 -14.44
C TYR A 497 12.25 -4.26 -15.56
N ASP A 498 11.84 -3.34 -16.42
CA ASP A 498 12.64 -2.94 -17.58
C ASP A 498 13.96 -2.25 -17.22
N GLN A 499 14.01 -1.55 -16.08
CA GLN A 499 15.25 -0.93 -15.59
C GLN A 499 16.34 -1.95 -15.32
N VAL A 500 15.99 -3.15 -14.85
CA VAL A 500 16.94 -4.20 -14.45
C VAL A 500 17.07 -5.26 -15.54
N PHE A 501 15.95 -5.83 -16.00
CA PHE A 501 15.92 -6.99 -16.91
C PHE A 501 15.45 -6.67 -18.33
N GLY A 502 15.26 -5.40 -18.69
CA GLY A 502 14.87 -5.03 -20.06
C GLY A 502 15.89 -5.46 -21.13
N ASP A 503 17.15 -5.73 -20.75
CA ASP A 503 18.21 -6.24 -21.63
C ASP A 503 18.31 -7.78 -21.66
N MET A 504 17.44 -8.50 -20.94
CA MET A 504 17.34 -9.97 -21.02
C MET A 504 16.41 -10.41 -22.16
N PRO A 505 16.94 -10.87 -23.32
CA PRO A 505 16.12 -11.10 -24.53
C PRO A 505 15.12 -12.27 -24.41
N GLN A 506 15.26 -13.11 -23.39
CA GLN A 506 14.33 -14.22 -23.14
C GLN A 506 12.99 -13.78 -22.50
N GLY A 507 12.96 -12.64 -21.80
CA GLY A 507 11.75 -12.10 -21.17
C GLY A 507 11.04 -11.07 -22.03
N ASP A 508 9.84 -10.67 -21.62
CA ASP A 508 9.10 -9.55 -22.19
C ASP A 508 9.66 -8.21 -21.70
N GLY A 509 10.88 -7.82 -22.10
CA GLY A 509 11.56 -6.59 -21.62
C GLY A 509 11.87 -5.57 -22.72
N ASP A 510 11.91 -4.28 -22.38
CA ASP A 510 12.33 -3.19 -23.27
C ASP A 510 13.73 -2.65 -22.93
N SER A 511 14.73 -3.11 -23.70
CA SER A 511 16.13 -2.70 -23.56
C SER A 511 16.39 -1.18 -23.69
N SER A 512 15.44 -0.41 -24.24
CA SER A 512 15.58 1.04 -24.36
C SER A 512 15.36 1.78 -23.03
N LEU A 513 14.68 1.12 -22.09
CA LEU A 513 14.40 1.57 -20.72
C LEU A 513 15.40 1.01 -19.71
N THR A 514 16.22 0.02 -20.09
CA THR A 514 17.23 -0.57 -19.21
C THR A 514 18.25 0.45 -18.74
N GLN A 515 18.37 0.51 -17.41
CA GLN A 515 19.19 1.47 -16.70
C GLN A 515 20.31 0.80 -15.91
N PHE A 516 20.05 -0.41 -15.40
CA PHE A 516 20.91 -1.19 -14.52
C PHE A 516 21.06 -2.63 -15.05
N GLY A 517 21.37 -2.76 -16.35
CA GLY A 517 21.57 -4.06 -17.01
C GLY A 517 22.78 -4.86 -16.50
N GLU A 518 23.16 -5.92 -17.20
CA GLU A 518 24.08 -6.97 -16.70
C GLU A 518 25.42 -6.46 -16.14
N ASN A 519 25.96 -5.34 -16.64
CA ASN A 519 27.21 -4.76 -16.13
C ASN A 519 27.07 -3.99 -14.81
N VAL A 520 25.85 -3.62 -14.43
CA VAL A 520 25.52 -3.07 -13.10
C VAL A 520 25.05 -4.18 -12.17
N THR A 521 24.19 -5.09 -12.64
CA THR A 521 23.54 -6.13 -11.82
C THR A 521 23.89 -7.57 -12.25
N PRO A 522 25.20 -7.93 -12.31
CA PRO A 522 25.61 -9.23 -12.81
C PRO A 522 25.12 -10.41 -11.96
N ASN A 523 24.90 -10.24 -10.65
CA ASN A 523 24.35 -11.31 -9.82
C ASN A 523 22.85 -11.49 -10.08
N GLN A 524 22.06 -10.42 -10.18
CA GLN A 524 20.64 -10.54 -10.47
C GLN A 524 20.39 -11.18 -11.83
N HIS A 525 21.21 -10.87 -12.85
CA HIS A 525 21.16 -11.52 -14.15
C HIS A 525 21.50 -13.02 -14.06
N ALA A 526 22.60 -13.37 -13.38
CA ALA A 526 22.99 -14.76 -13.20
C ALA A 526 21.95 -15.58 -12.41
N LEU A 527 21.31 -14.96 -11.41
CA LEU A 527 20.22 -15.57 -10.65
C LEU A 527 18.99 -15.82 -11.54
N ALA A 528 18.61 -14.86 -12.39
CA ALA A 528 17.50 -15.04 -13.33
C ALA A 528 17.79 -16.14 -14.37
N GLU A 529 19.03 -16.28 -14.83
CA GLU A 529 19.45 -17.34 -15.76
C GLU A 529 19.47 -18.74 -15.11
N GLN A 530 20.00 -18.84 -13.88
CA GLN A 530 20.10 -20.12 -13.17
C GLN A 530 18.72 -20.57 -12.67
N PHE A 531 17.95 -19.67 -12.06
CA PHE A 531 16.65 -19.96 -11.49
C PHE A 531 15.53 -19.60 -12.47
N GLY A 532 14.67 -18.65 -12.14
CA GLY A 532 13.59 -18.20 -13.01
C GLY A 532 13.71 -16.72 -13.35
N LEU A 533 13.38 -16.36 -14.59
CA LEU A 533 13.07 -14.98 -14.98
C LEU A 533 11.56 -14.79 -14.95
N TYR A 534 11.09 -13.83 -14.15
CA TYR A 534 9.66 -13.54 -13.97
C TYR A 534 9.34 -12.19 -14.63
N ASP A 535 8.64 -12.20 -15.76
CA ASP A 535 8.40 -11.02 -16.60
C ASP A 535 6.97 -10.47 -16.49
N ASN A 536 6.24 -10.87 -15.44
CA ASN A 536 4.85 -10.46 -15.22
C ASN A 536 4.51 -10.38 -13.73
N PHE A 537 5.45 -9.87 -12.93
CA PHE A 537 5.30 -9.62 -11.49
C PHE A 537 5.04 -8.13 -11.23
N TYR A 538 4.15 -7.83 -10.28
CA TYR A 538 3.74 -6.45 -9.96
C TYR A 538 3.86 -6.13 -8.47
N ASP A 539 4.51 -5.01 -8.17
CA ASP A 539 4.41 -4.35 -6.88
C ASP A 539 3.18 -3.46 -6.86
N ILE A 540 2.44 -3.45 -5.76
CA ILE A 540 1.13 -2.81 -5.74
C ILE A 540 1.21 -1.40 -5.17
N GLY A 541 2.20 -1.16 -4.31
CA GLY A 541 2.47 0.15 -3.74
C GLY A 541 2.87 1.16 -4.81
N THR A 542 2.51 2.43 -4.61
CA THR A 542 3.03 3.53 -5.43
C THR A 542 4.34 4.10 -4.89
N ASN A 543 4.67 3.82 -3.63
CA ASN A 543 5.87 4.24 -2.92
C ASN A 543 6.11 3.34 -1.70
N SER A 544 7.20 3.58 -0.97
CA SER A 544 7.70 2.65 0.05
C SER A 544 6.69 2.51 1.20
N ALA A 545 5.96 3.59 1.51
CA ALA A 545 4.94 3.59 2.54
C ALA A 545 3.87 2.54 2.24
N GLU A 546 3.43 2.46 0.99
CA GLU A 546 2.50 1.43 0.56
C GLU A 546 3.20 0.08 0.40
N GLY A 547 4.39 0.05 -0.20
CA GLY A 547 5.14 -1.16 -0.54
C GLY A 547 5.45 -2.06 0.65
N HIS A 548 6.00 -1.48 1.72
CA HIS A 548 6.27 -2.20 2.96
C HIS A 548 4.99 -2.70 3.64
N ASN A 549 3.90 -1.92 3.58
CA ASN A 549 2.59 -2.36 4.07
C ASN A 549 2.06 -3.56 3.26
N TRP A 550 2.18 -3.54 1.93
CA TRP A 550 1.83 -4.67 1.06
C TRP A 550 2.64 -5.93 1.37
N LEU A 551 3.94 -5.80 1.63
CA LEU A 551 4.78 -6.94 1.95
C LEU A 551 4.52 -7.53 3.33
N MET A 552 4.26 -6.67 4.34
CA MET A 552 4.12 -7.10 5.73
C MET A 552 2.68 -7.46 6.12
N GLN A 553 1.69 -6.89 5.44
CA GLN A 553 0.26 -7.04 5.77
C GLN A 553 -0.57 -7.65 4.62
N SER A 554 0.01 -7.79 3.42
CA SER A 554 -0.70 -8.20 2.19
C SER A 554 -1.91 -7.32 1.85
N ASP A 555 -1.92 -6.08 2.33
CA ASP A 555 -2.94 -5.06 2.11
C ASP A 555 -2.35 -3.70 2.45
N ASN A 556 -2.92 -2.65 1.86
CA ASN A 556 -2.61 -1.28 2.22
C ASN A 556 -3.81 -0.71 3.01
N PRO A 557 -3.74 -0.45 4.31
CA PRO A 557 -4.94 -0.09 5.06
C PRO A 557 -5.60 1.20 4.56
N GLU A 558 -6.92 1.32 4.72
CA GLU A 558 -7.66 2.51 4.24
C GLU A 558 -7.06 3.86 4.67
N TYR A 559 -6.50 3.94 5.89
CA TYR A 559 -5.83 5.15 6.35
C TYR A 559 -4.67 5.53 5.41
N THR A 560 -3.82 4.56 5.07
CA THR A 560 -2.72 4.71 4.13
C THR A 560 -3.20 4.95 2.71
N GLU A 561 -4.25 4.28 2.23
CA GLU A 561 -4.85 4.56 0.92
C GLU A 561 -5.39 5.99 0.79
N SER A 562 -5.98 6.52 1.86
CA SER A 562 -6.51 7.89 1.89
C SER A 562 -5.44 8.95 2.17
N SER A 563 -4.23 8.53 2.54
CA SER A 563 -3.03 9.36 2.65
C SER A 563 -2.10 9.22 1.44
N ALA A 564 -2.28 8.18 0.62
CA ALA A 564 -1.37 7.81 -0.46
C ALA A 564 -1.27 8.91 -1.52
N GLY A 565 -0.07 9.47 -1.65
CA GLY A 565 0.16 10.62 -2.52
C GLY A 565 -0.18 11.96 -1.87
N GLU A 566 -0.51 12.01 -0.57
CA GLU A 566 -0.58 13.22 0.28
C GLU A 566 0.40 13.22 1.48
N TYR A 567 0.49 12.14 2.29
CA TYR A 567 1.40 11.91 3.43
C TYR A 567 1.72 13.11 4.34
N THR A 568 0.82 14.09 4.46
CA THR A 568 1.07 15.31 5.26
C THR A 568 1.04 15.08 6.76
N ARG A 569 0.39 14.01 7.20
CA ARG A 569 0.30 13.63 8.61
C ARG A 569 1.50 12.80 9.05
N SER A 570 1.86 11.81 8.27
CA SER A 570 2.92 10.86 8.57
C SER A 570 3.20 10.00 7.33
N TYR A 571 4.43 9.47 7.27
CA TYR A 571 4.77 8.32 6.44
C TYR A 571 4.35 7.03 7.16
N ASP A 572 3.14 6.56 6.90
CA ASP A 572 2.39 5.65 7.78
C ASP A 572 2.68 4.15 7.56
N THR A 573 3.96 3.81 7.71
CA THR A 573 4.50 2.44 7.76
C THR A 573 4.74 1.96 9.17
N GLU A 574 5.93 2.20 9.75
CA GLU A 574 6.42 1.45 10.91
C GLU A 574 5.98 2.00 12.27
N ASP A 575 5.85 3.33 12.38
CA ASP A 575 5.66 4.03 13.65
C ASP A 575 4.33 4.81 13.75
N ASP A 576 3.46 4.67 12.74
CA ASP A 576 2.08 5.14 12.80
C ASP A 576 1.09 3.97 12.95
N VAL A 577 0.54 3.85 14.16
CA VAL A 577 -0.51 2.89 14.53
C VAL A 577 -1.74 2.87 13.59
N LEU A 578 -2.02 3.97 12.89
CA LEU A 578 -3.17 4.08 11.99
C LEU A 578 -2.94 3.36 10.66
N GLY A 579 -1.69 3.09 10.29
CA GLY A 579 -1.29 2.26 9.14
C GLY A 579 -1.27 0.75 9.43
N HIS A 580 -1.76 0.30 10.59
CA HIS A 580 -1.66 -1.11 11.00
C HIS A 580 -3.00 -1.85 11.01
N GLN A 581 -3.05 -3.01 10.37
CA GLN A 581 -4.22 -3.89 10.30
C GLN A 581 -4.44 -4.67 11.58
N LYS A 582 -5.72 -4.87 11.90
CA LYS A 582 -6.16 -5.65 13.06
C LYS A 582 -5.69 -7.11 13.05
N SER A 583 -5.48 -7.69 11.86
CA SER A 583 -4.91 -9.03 11.67
C SER A 583 -3.44 -9.13 12.07
N GLY A 584 -2.74 -7.98 12.13
CA GLY A 584 -1.30 -7.91 12.33
C GLY A 584 -0.56 -8.16 11.01
N PHE A 585 0.63 -8.73 11.16
CA PHE A 585 1.62 -8.81 10.09
C PHE A 585 2.13 -10.23 9.88
N ILE A 586 2.84 -10.47 8.78
CA ILE A 586 3.36 -11.79 8.40
C ILE A 586 4.23 -12.42 9.50
N TRP A 587 5.03 -11.64 10.24
CA TRP A 587 5.82 -12.16 11.37
C TRP A 587 4.95 -12.63 12.53
N THR A 588 3.87 -11.91 12.84
CA THR A 588 2.92 -12.31 13.89
C THR A 588 2.15 -13.56 13.47
N GLY A 589 1.83 -13.68 12.18
CA GLY A 589 1.24 -14.87 11.58
C GLY A 589 2.17 -16.08 11.66
N ALA A 590 3.47 -15.89 11.38
CA ALA A 590 4.50 -16.92 11.55
C ALA A 590 4.61 -17.39 13.00
N GLN A 591 4.67 -16.46 13.96
CA GLN A 591 4.69 -16.80 15.39
C GLN A 591 3.41 -17.55 15.82
N ALA A 592 2.24 -17.15 15.33
CA ALA A 592 0.97 -17.84 15.58
C ALA A 592 0.94 -19.26 15.01
N ALA A 593 1.63 -19.51 13.89
CA ALA A 593 1.86 -20.82 13.31
C ALA A 593 2.97 -21.64 14.02
N GLY A 594 3.55 -21.11 15.10
CA GLY A 594 4.62 -21.76 15.86
C GLY A 594 5.98 -21.74 15.17
N LYS A 595 6.21 -20.75 14.29
CA LYS A 595 7.47 -20.57 13.54
C LYS A 595 8.36 -19.52 14.21
N SER A 596 9.67 -19.70 14.10
CA SER A 596 10.63 -18.67 14.50
C SER A 596 10.74 -17.58 13.44
N VAL A 597 11.01 -16.35 13.87
CA VAL A 597 11.22 -15.20 12.98
C VAL A 597 12.53 -14.51 13.37
N LYS A 598 13.26 -14.03 12.36
CA LYS A 598 14.33 -13.05 12.50
C LYS A 598 14.05 -11.89 11.57
N ASP A 599 14.21 -10.70 12.09
CA ASP A 599 13.98 -9.48 11.34
C ASP A 599 15.26 -8.64 11.25
N PHE A 600 15.63 -8.24 10.05
CA PHE A 600 16.85 -7.50 9.72
C PHE A 600 16.47 -6.18 9.06
N GLY A 601 16.05 -5.22 9.89
CA GLY A 601 15.76 -3.85 9.46
C GLY A 601 14.39 -3.63 8.80
N GLU A 602 13.73 -4.69 8.33
CA GLU A 602 12.41 -4.58 7.70
C GLU A 602 11.36 -4.09 8.70
N PHE A 603 10.64 -3.02 8.35
CA PHE A 603 9.57 -2.43 9.16
C PHE A 603 10.03 -1.94 10.57
N GLN A 604 11.34 -1.75 10.77
CA GLN A 604 11.91 -1.19 12.00
C GLN A 604 12.01 0.35 11.95
N SER A 605 11.88 1.02 13.09
CA SER A 605 11.75 2.48 13.18
C SER A 605 12.69 3.19 14.15
N LEU A 606 13.53 2.45 14.88
CA LEU A 606 14.43 3.02 15.88
C LEU A 606 15.87 2.71 15.51
N GLU A 607 16.72 3.74 15.41
CA GLU A 607 18.14 3.56 15.15
C GLU A 607 19.02 4.51 15.99
N THR A 608 20.21 4.04 16.34
CA THR A 608 21.30 4.90 16.80
C THR A 608 22.62 4.46 16.18
N LYS A 609 23.26 5.38 15.45
CA LYS A 609 24.55 5.16 14.79
C LYS A 609 25.71 5.85 15.53
N PRO A 610 26.89 5.21 15.65
CA PRO A 610 28.09 5.90 16.10
C PRO A 610 28.45 7.05 15.15
N ALA A 611 28.96 8.18 15.68
CA ALA A 611 29.33 9.33 14.84
C ALA A 611 30.38 9.03 13.75
N GLY A 612 31.18 7.97 13.93
CA GLY A 612 32.16 7.51 12.96
C GLY A 612 31.61 6.61 11.85
N ALA A 613 30.33 6.23 11.88
CA ALA A 613 29.68 5.37 10.89
C ALA A 613 29.36 6.13 9.59
N THR A 614 30.39 6.65 8.93
CA THR A 614 30.26 7.26 7.59
C THR A 614 30.33 6.18 6.52
N TRP A 615 29.82 6.47 5.32
CA TRP A 615 29.89 5.55 4.18
C TRP A 615 31.30 4.97 3.95
N GLN A 616 32.33 5.82 3.95
CA GLN A 616 33.72 5.39 3.74
C GLN A 616 34.20 4.42 4.81
N ASN A 617 33.85 4.70 6.06
CA ASN A 617 34.27 3.89 7.19
C ASN A 617 33.54 2.55 7.21
N LEU A 618 32.24 2.54 6.96
CA LEU A 618 31.43 1.33 6.86
C LEU A 618 31.85 0.46 5.66
N TYR A 619 32.18 1.08 4.52
CA TYR A 619 32.75 0.37 3.37
C TYR A 619 34.09 -0.30 3.73
N CYS A 620 35.02 0.42 4.34
CA CYS A 620 36.30 -0.16 4.76
C CYS A 620 36.16 -1.22 5.85
N ASP A 621 35.20 -1.04 6.76
CA ASP A 621 34.88 -1.99 7.81
C ASP A 621 34.31 -3.28 7.22
N SER A 622 33.41 -3.20 6.23
CA SER A 622 32.88 -4.37 5.52
C SER A 622 33.98 -5.23 4.89
N LYS A 623 34.99 -4.60 4.27
CA LYS A 623 36.16 -5.30 3.72
C LYS A 623 37.00 -5.97 4.82
N THR A 624 37.13 -5.30 5.97
CA THR A 624 37.85 -5.84 7.12
C THR A 624 37.12 -7.04 7.72
N MET A 625 35.80 -6.93 7.91
CA MET A 625 34.93 -8.03 8.36
C MET A 625 35.04 -9.23 7.42
N ALA A 626 34.90 -9.01 6.10
CA ALA A 626 35.00 -10.08 5.11
C ALA A 626 36.38 -10.75 5.10
N ALA A 627 37.47 -9.99 5.28
CA ALA A 627 38.84 -10.52 5.23
C ALA A 627 39.26 -11.24 6.53
N THR A 628 38.69 -10.87 7.68
CA THR A 628 39.19 -11.30 9.00
C THR A 628 38.18 -12.06 9.85
N GLY A 629 36.89 -11.96 9.55
CA GLY A 629 35.80 -12.44 10.39
C GLY A 629 35.61 -11.63 11.68
N ALA A 630 36.22 -10.45 11.81
CA ALA A 630 36.04 -9.59 12.97
C ALA A 630 34.64 -8.97 13.02
N GLU A 631 34.15 -8.66 14.23
CA GLU A 631 32.94 -7.85 14.42
C GLU A 631 33.16 -6.40 13.94
N THR A 632 32.07 -5.73 13.56
CA THR A 632 32.04 -4.32 13.14
C THR A 632 32.71 -3.38 14.15
N GLN A 633 33.51 -2.43 13.67
CA GLN A 633 34.03 -1.35 14.51
C GLN A 633 32.99 -0.25 14.78
N TYR A 634 31.88 -0.28 14.05
CA TYR A 634 30.80 0.69 14.10
C TYR A 634 29.48 0.01 14.48
N PRO A 635 29.30 -0.47 15.72
CA PRO A 635 28.08 -1.17 16.11
C PRO A 635 26.88 -0.20 16.08
N ILE A 636 25.97 -0.45 15.14
CA ILE A 636 24.69 0.26 15.02
C ILE A 636 23.69 -0.42 15.95
N LYS A 637 22.75 0.34 16.51
CA LYS A 637 21.65 -0.19 17.33
C LYS A 637 20.34 0.05 16.60
N THR A 638 19.51 -0.97 16.52
CA THR A 638 18.23 -0.92 15.82
C THR A 638 17.10 -1.48 16.68
N GLY A 639 15.85 -1.16 16.33
CA GLY A 639 14.66 -1.68 16.99
C GLY A 639 13.38 -1.16 16.36
N SER A 640 12.24 -1.58 16.92
CA SER A 640 10.92 -1.18 16.42
C SER A 640 10.05 -0.62 17.53
N ALA A 641 9.21 0.36 17.17
CA ALA A 641 8.11 0.82 18.01
C ALA A 641 7.03 -0.27 18.22
N ILE A 642 6.94 -1.26 17.33
CA ILE A 642 5.99 -2.37 17.41
C ILE A 642 6.56 -3.46 18.33
N PRO A 643 5.94 -3.74 19.49
CA PRO A 643 6.54 -4.65 20.47
C PRO A 643 6.71 -6.09 19.98
N SER A 644 5.88 -6.59 19.06
CA SER A 644 6.04 -7.93 18.48
C SER A 644 7.23 -8.03 17.53
N LEU A 645 7.44 -7.02 16.69
CA LEU A 645 8.58 -6.95 15.77
C LEU A 645 9.89 -6.78 16.53
N ASN A 646 9.90 -5.88 17.53
CA ASN A 646 11.09 -5.65 18.36
C ASN A 646 11.56 -6.90 19.12
N LYS A 647 10.68 -7.89 19.36
CA LYS A 647 11.06 -9.19 19.98
C LYS A 647 11.81 -10.13 19.01
N VAL A 648 11.70 -9.91 17.70
CA VAL A 648 12.31 -10.74 16.65
C VAL A 648 13.39 -10.01 15.85
N ALA A 649 13.54 -8.70 16.06
CA ALA A 649 14.60 -7.86 15.52
C ALA A 649 16.00 -8.37 15.89
N VAL A 650 16.84 -8.53 14.88
CA VAL A 650 18.27 -8.80 15.04
C VAL A 650 19.01 -7.47 15.11
N GLN A 651 19.77 -7.29 16.19
CA GLN A 651 20.46 -6.05 16.46
C GLN A 651 21.60 -5.78 15.48
N GLY A 652 21.75 -4.52 15.08
CA GLY A 652 22.91 -4.04 14.34
C GLY A 652 22.76 -4.07 12.82
N PHE A 653 21.66 -4.61 12.31
CA PHE A 653 21.30 -4.47 10.91
C PHE A 653 20.62 -3.11 10.69
N PRO A 654 21.25 -2.16 9.96
CA PRO A 654 20.78 -0.77 9.85
C PRO A 654 19.48 -0.61 9.06
N LEU A 655 18.75 0.48 9.34
CA LEU A 655 17.52 0.87 8.62
C LEU A 655 17.82 1.47 7.24
N PHE A 656 16.83 2.12 6.63
CA PHE A 656 17.04 2.99 5.46
C PHE A 656 18.02 4.13 5.79
N ASP A 657 19.19 4.12 5.14
CA ASP A 657 20.14 5.22 5.08
C ASP A 657 21.18 4.91 4.00
N LEU A 658 21.22 5.72 2.94
CA LEU A 658 22.15 5.51 1.83
C LEU A 658 23.63 5.81 2.18
N ASN A 659 23.92 6.23 3.42
CA ASN A 659 25.29 6.21 3.95
C ASN A 659 25.75 4.82 4.39
N VAL A 660 24.88 3.82 4.42
CA VAL A 660 25.23 2.44 4.82
C VAL A 660 25.33 1.57 3.57
N PRO A 661 26.52 1.11 3.17
CA PRO A 661 26.66 0.12 2.10
C PRO A 661 25.84 -1.15 2.38
N ASP A 662 25.15 -1.69 1.39
CA ASP A 662 24.41 -2.94 1.52
C ASP A 662 25.38 -4.13 1.73
N ILE A 663 26.63 -4.04 1.24
CA ILE A 663 27.68 -5.01 1.60
C ILE A 663 28.06 -4.95 3.09
N TYR A 664 27.82 -3.84 3.78
CA TYR A 664 27.97 -3.79 5.23
C TYR A 664 26.80 -4.51 5.90
N LYS A 665 25.56 -4.26 5.44
CA LYS A 665 24.35 -4.96 5.92
C LYS A 665 24.49 -6.48 5.77
N GLU A 666 24.99 -6.94 4.61
CA GLU A 666 25.29 -8.34 4.32
C GLU A 666 26.27 -8.95 5.32
N GLN A 667 27.37 -8.27 5.65
CA GLN A 667 28.34 -8.79 6.62
C GLN A 667 27.75 -8.91 8.04
N ILE A 668 26.91 -7.98 8.47
CA ILE A 668 26.21 -8.07 9.75
C ILE A 668 25.31 -9.31 9.78
N TRP A 669 24.52 -9.51 8.72
CA TRP A 669 23.69 -10.71 8.60
C TRP A 669 24.53 -11.99 8.58
N LYS A 670 25.59 -12.04 7.77
CA LYS A 670 26.44 -13.23 7.60
C LYS A 670 27.01 -13.71 8.93
N GLN A 671 27.48 -12.79 9.78
CA GLN A 671 27.97 -13.13 11.12
C GLN A 671 26.89 -13.74 12.01
N ASP A 672 25.65 -13.22 11.96
CA ASP A 672 24.52 -13.83 12.66
C ASP A 672 24.15 -15.20 12.06
N PHE A 673 24.11 -15.33 10.74
CA PHE A 673 23.77 -16.55 10.03
C PHE A 673 24.75 -17.69 10.33
N GLU A 674 26.06 -17.44 10.25
CA GLU A 674 27.10 -18.44 10.55
C GLU A 674 27.05 -18.89 12.01
N LYS A 675 26.73 -17.97 12.93
CA LYS A 675 26.69 -18.23 14.37
C LYS A 675 25.41 -18.94 14.80
N ASN A 676 24.27 -18.47 14.32
CA ASN A 676 22.95 -18.81 14.85
C ASN A 676 22.07 -19.58 13.87
N GLY A 677 22.39 -19.58 12.57
CA GLY A 677 21.56 -20.10 11.51
C GLY A 677 20.28 -19.27 11.26
N PRO A 678 19.48 -19.64 10.25
CA PRO A 678 18.26 -18.94 9.90
C PRO A 678 17.09 -19.31 10.81
N ALA A 679 16.13 -18.40 10.91
CA ALA A 679 14.78 -18.69 11.41
C ALA A 679 13.89 -19.31 10.33
N ASN A 680 12.65 -19.65 10.66
CA ASN A 680 11.68 -20.10 9.65
C ASN A 680 11.29 -18.99 8.68
N LEU A 681 11.12 -17.77 9.18
CA LEU A 681 10.96 -16.54 8.39
C LEU A 681 12.10 -15.59 8.72
N ASN A 682 12.75 -15.06 7.69
CA ASN A 682 13.85 -14.10 7.80
C ASN A 682 13.51 -12.92 6.88
N MET A 683 13.39 -11.71 7.42
CA MET A 683 12.95 -10.51 6.68
C MET A 683 14.10 -9.50 6.66
N PHE A 684 14.29 -8.78 5.55
CA PHE A 684 15.42 -7.89 5.33
C PHE A 684 15.00 -6.64 4.55
N TRP A 685 15.61 -5.50 4.88
CA TRP A 685 15.54 -4.28 4.08
C TRP A 685 16.93 -3.82 3.61
N PHE A 686 17.20 -4.01 2.32
CA PHE A 686 18.35 -3.44 1.61
C PHE A 686 17.91 -2.17 0.90
N SER A 687 18.72 -1.12 0.95
CA SER A 687 18.21 0.23 0.64
C SER A 687 19.01 0.97 -0.42
N ASN A 688 20.24 0.54 -0.75
CA ASN A 688 21.08 1.36 -1.63
C ASN A 688 20.58 1.40 -3.06
N ASP A 689 19.83 0.39 -3.49
CA ASP A 689 19.18 0.48 -4.78
C ASP A 689 18.06 1.51 -4.83
N HIS A 690 17.71 2.25 -3.77
CA HIS A 690 16.93 3.49 -3.84
C HIS A 690 17.65 4.58 -4.66
N THR A 691 18.98 4.65 -4.51
CA THR A 691 19.93 5.63 -5.07
C THR A 691 19.85 7.04 -4.51
N GLY A 692 20.83 7.89 -4.81
CA GLY A 692 20.87 9.28 -4.35
C GLY A 692 21.76 9.51 -3.13
N GLY A 693 22.48 8.48 -2.70
CA GLY A 693 23.47 8.51 -1.65
C GLY A 693 24.83 9.05 -2.09
N PRO A 694 25.90 8.76 -1.32
CA PRO A 694 27.24 9.28 -1.57
C PRO A 694 27.91 8.72 -2.84
N ALA A 695 27.60 7.48 -3.21
CA ALA A 695 28.05 6.89 -4.47
C ALA A 695 27.13 7.33 -5.62
N ASN A 696 27.51 7.10 -6.87
CA ASN A 696 26.58 7.34 -7.99
C ASN A 696 25.56 6.19 -8.08
N ALA A 697 24.42 6.44 -8.70
CA ALA A 697 23.32 5.47 -8.80
C ALA A 697 23.73 4.07 -9.30
N ALA A 698 24.59 3.97 -10.32
CA ALA A 698 25.06 2.67 -10.82
C ALA A 698 25.92 1.91 -9.79
N ALA A 699 26.68 2.61 -8.95
CA ALA A 699 27.47 1.99 -7.90
C ALA A 699 26.62 1.56 -6.71
N GLU A 700 25.59 2.33 -6.36
CA GLU A 700 24.66 1.98 -5.29
C GLU A 700 23.86 0.71 -5.65
N VAL A 701 23.36 0.61 -6.89
CA VAL A 701 22.69 -0.62 -7.37
C VAL A 701 23.68 -1.80 -7.50
N ALA A 702 24.93 -1.57 -7.88
CA ALA A 702 25.95 -2.63 -7.93
C ALA A 702 26.37 -3.12 -6.52
N ASP A 703 26.32 -2.24 -5.51
CA ASP A 703 26.57 -2.57 -4.11
C ASP A 703 25.46 -3.47 -3.56
N ASN A 704 24.21 -3.11 -3.84
CA ASN A 704 23.03 -3.93 -3.54
C ASN A 704 23.08 -5.29 -4.27
N ASP A 705 23.36 -5.32 -5.58
CA ASP A 705 23.49 -6.56 -6.37
C ASP A 705 24.54 -7.52 -5.78
N LEU A 706 25.71 -6.98 -5.39
CA LEU A 706 26.77 -7.77 -4.81
C LEU A 706 26.40 -8.31 -3.42
N ALA A 707 25.72 -7.50 -2.59
CA ALA A 707 25.24 -7.91 -1.28
C ALA A 707 24.22 -9.06 -1.40
N VAL A 708 23.22 -8.91 -2.27
CA VAL A 708 22.21 -9.95 -2.56
C VAL A 708 22.89 -11.21 -3.11
N GLY A 709 23.78 -11.08 -4.09
CA GLY A 709 24.50 -12.20 -4.68
C GLY A 709 25.29 -13.00 -3.64
N ARG A 710 26.05 -12.32 -2.77
CA ARG A 710 26.82 -12.95 -1.68
C ARG A 710 25.95 -13.60 -0.63
N MET A 711 24.82 -12.99 -0.30
CA MET A 711 23.87 -13.56 0.65
C MET A 711 23.25 -14.86 0.11
N VAL A 712 22.86 -14.87 -1.17
CA VAL A 712 22.34 -16.08 -1.83
C VAL A 712 23.42 -17.16 -1.93
N ASP A 713 24.65 -16.80 -2.29
CA ASP A 713 25.82 -17.70 -2.34
C ASP A 713 26.05 -18.38 -0.98
N GLU A 714 26.12 -17.60 0.11
CA GLU A 714 26.27 -18.10 1.48
C GLU A 714 25.12 -19.06 1.88
N ILE A 715 23.87 -18.71 1.57
CA ILE A 715 22.72 -19.56 1.89
C ILE A 715 22.79 -20.88 1.10
N THR A 716 23.10 -20.82 -0.20
CA THR A 716 23.06 -22.00 -1.09
C THR A 716 24.21 -22.97 -0.84
N HIS A 717 25.35 -22.50 -0.32
CA HIS A 717 26.45 -23.34 0.14
C HIS A 717 26.28 -23.84 1.58
N SER A 718 25.29 -23.34 2.31
CA SER A 718 25.02 -23.77 3.68
C SER A 718 24.30 -25.11 3.75
N LYS A 719 24.31 -25.73 4.94
CA LYS A 719 23.51 -26.93 5.24
C LYS A 719 21.99 -26.71 5.19
N TYR A 720 21.54 -25.45 5.12
CA TYR A 720 20.13 -25.03 5.10
C TYR A 720 19.57 -24.92 3.68
N TRP A 721 20.41 -24.94 2.65
CA TRP A 721 19.99 -24.73 1.25
C TRP A 721 18.84 -25.66 0.82
N LYS A 722 19.02 -26.97 1.07
CA LYS A 722 18.08 -28.05 0.68
C LYS A 722 16.63 -27.87 1.15
N ASP A 723 16.39 -27.02 2.15
CA ASP A 723 15.07 -26.69 2.68
C ASP A 723 14.84 -25.17 2.80
N SER A 724 15.44 -24.39 1.89
CA SER A 724 15.29 -22.93 1.83
C SER A 724 14.56 -22.45 0.57
N ALA A 725 13.88 -21.30 0.70
CA ALA A 725 13.43 -20.48 -0.41
C ALA A 725 13.75 -19.01 -0.12
N ILE A 726 14.29 -18.32 -1.11
CA ILE A 726 14.65 -16.91 -1.05
C ILE A 726 13.78 -16.18 -2.07
N PHE A 727 13.13 -15.13 -1.62
CA PHE A 727 12.40 -14.18 -2.45
C PHE A 727 13.17 -12.86 -2.40
N VAL A 728 13.56 -12.36 -3.56
CA VAL A 728 14.13 -11.02 -3.73
C VAL A 728 13.10 -10.20 -4.49
N VAL A 729 12.67 -9.10 -3.89
CA VAL A 729 11.54 -8.29 -4.37
C VAL A 729 11.81 -6.83 -4.05
N GLU A 730 11.32 -5.92 -4.86
CA GLU A 730 11.23 -4.51 -4.47
C GLU A 730 10.05 -4.31 -3.51
N ASP A 731 10.14 -3.32 -2.64
CA ASP A 731 8.99 -2.83 -1.88
C ASP A 731 7.97 -2.17 -2.81
N ASP A 732 8.44 -1.41 -3.79
CA ASP A 732 7.68 -0.90 -4.89
C ASP A 732 8.56 -0.53 -6.12
N SER A 733 7.93 0.08 -7.13
CA SER A 733 8.50 0.36 -8.45
C SER A 733 8.60 1.86 -8.78
N GLN A 734 8.41 2.75 -7.80
CA GLN A 734 8.22 4.20 -7.93
C GLN A 734 9.15 4.85 -8.96
N ALA A 735 10.40 4.38 -9.02
CA ALA A 735 11.40 4.92 -9.90
C ALA A 735 11.42 4.25 -11.27
N GLY A 736 11.40 5.06 -12.33
CA GLY A 736 11.61 4.62 -13.70
C GLY A 736 10.34 4.43 -14.52
N LEU A 737 10.50 3.80 -15.67
CA LEU A 737 9.42 3.49 -16.60
C LEU A 737 9.46 2.00 -16.89
N ASP A 738 8.29 1.41 -17.05
CA ASP A 738 8.09 0.09 -17.63
C ASP A 738 7.16 0.19 -18.84
N HIS A 739 7.38 -0.63 -19.86
CA HIS A 739 6.57 -0.58 -21.08
C HIS A 739 5.21 -1.26 -20.95
N VAL A 740 5.00 -2.14 -19.96
CA VAL A 740 3.72 -2.82 -19.70
C VAL A 740 2.89 -2.01 -18.72
N ASP A 741 3.39 -1.79 -17.50
CA ASP A 741 2.72 -1.02 -16.45
C ASP A 741 3.72 -0.56 -15.39
N GLY A 742 3.52 0.64 -14.83
CA GLY A 742 4.46 1.22 -13.85
C GLY A 742 4.72 0.33 -12.64
N HIS A 743 3.72 -0.47 -12.23
CA HIS A 743 3.81 -1.41 -11.12
C HIS A 743 4.69 -2.65 -11.40
N ARG A 744 5.08 -2.88 -12.65
CA ARG A 744 5.81 -4.11 -13.02
C ARG A 744 7.25 -4.04 -12.53
N ALA A 745 7.66 -5.05 -11.78
CA ALA A 745 8.91 -5.05 -11.03
C ALA A 745 9.67 -6.37 -11.16
N PRO A 746 11.00 -6.36 -10.92
CA PRO A 746 11.77 -7.59 -10.86
C PRO A 746 11.42 -8.39 -9.60
N VAL A 747 11.33 -9.72 -9.74
CA VAL A 747 11.28 -10.65 -8.61
C VAL A 747 12.18 -11.84 -8.90
N GLN A 748 12.79 -12.39 -7.85
CA GLN A 748 13.57 -13.62 -7.94
C GLN A 748 13.07 -14.65 -6.94
N VAL A 749 12.83 -15.88 -7.41
CA VAL A 749 12.47 -17.03 -6.57
C VAL A 749 13.58 -18.05 -6.65
N ILE A 750 14.34 -18.18 -5.56
CA ILE A 750 15.56 -18.98 -5.50
C ILE A 750 15.37 -20.10 -4.48
N SER A 751 15.40 -21.35 -4.94
CA SER A 751 15.19 -22.53 -4.09
C SER A 751 15.67 -23.78 -4.83
N PRO A 752 16.03 -24.88 -4.13
CA PRO A 752 16.15 -26.17 -4.78
C PRO A 752 14.85 -26.59 -5.46
N TYR A 753 13.71 -26.10 -4.98
CA TYR A 753 12.40 -26.39 -5.51
C TYR A 753 11.89 -25.32 -6.49
N ALA A 754 12.64 -24.27 -6.78
CA ALA A 754 12.28 -23.31 -7.82
C ALA A 754 12.41 -23.97 -9.20
N LYS A 755 11.70 -23.46 -10.21
CA LYS A 755 11.99 -23.84 -11.60
C LYS A 755 13.25 -23.12 -12.07
N HIS A 756 14.21 -23.90 -12.58
CA HIS A 756 15.52 -23.42 -13.04
C HIS A 756 15.54 -23.31 -14.57
N GLY A 757 16.23 -22.29 -15.09
CA GLY A 757 16.41 -22.00 -16.51
C GLY A 757 15.10 -21.73 -17.27
N THR A 758 14.10 -21.12 -16.62
CA THR A 758 12.78 -20.86 -17.24
C THR A 758 12.37 -19.40 -17.16
N VAL A 759 11.65 -18.93 -18.19
CA VAL A 759 10.88 -17.69 -18.15
C VAL A 759 9.45 -18.03 -17.71
N ASP A 760 8.97 -17.37 -16.67
CA ASP A 760 7.62 -17.50 -16.13
C ASP A 760 6.85 -16.19 -16.32
N ASN A 761 5.89 -16.22 -17.24
CA ASN A 761 5.04 -15.08 -17.60
C ASN A 761 3.65 -15.14 -16.97
N HIS A 762 3.46 -15.98 -15.95
CA HIS A 762 2.24 -15.92 -15.16
C HIS A 762 2.18 -14.60 -14.39
N TYR A 763 0.99 -14.05 -14.30
CA TYR A 763 0.68 -12.94 -13.41
C TYR A 763 1.04 -13.31 -11.99
N TYR A 764 1.90 -12.52 -11.38
CA TYR A 764 2.18 -12.55 -9.97
C TYR A 764 2.20 -11.13 -9.40
N SER A 765 2.05 -11.02 -8.10
CA SER A 765 2.23 -9.77 -7.36
C SER A 765 2.75 -10.06 -5.96
N GLN A 766 3.08 -9.01 -5.22
CA GLN A 766 3.43 -9.10 -3.80
C GLN A 766 2.41 -9.93 -2.99
N ILE A 767 1.10 -9.79 -3.27
CA ILE A 767 0.05 -10.60 -2.63
C ILE A 767 0.27 -12.10 -2.89
N THR A 768 0.50 -12.49 -4.14
CA THR A 768 0.69 -13.92 -4.49
C THR A 768 1.98 -14.49 -3.90
N MET A 769 3.02 -13.66 -3.74
CA MET A 769 4.27 -14.01 -3.09
C MET A 769 4.05 -14.21 -1.59
N VAL A 770 3.46 -13.24 -0.90
CA VAL A 770 3.13 -13.34 0.54
C VAL A 770 2.26 -14.57 0.78
N ARG A 771 1.23 -14.77 -0.04
CA ARG A 771 0.37 -15.97 -0.01
C ARG A 771 1.15 -17.29 -0.18
N THR A 772 2.24 -17.28 -0.94
CA THR A 772 3.13 -18.43 -1.10
C THR A 772 3.93 -18.69 0.17
N ILE A 773 4.49 -17.64 0.78
CA ILE A 773 5.21 -17.70 2.07
C ILE A 773 4.28 -18.25 3.14
N GLU A 774 3.03 -17.79 3.19
CA GLU A 774 2.04 -18.27 4.13
C GLU A 774 1.79 -19.77 4.01
N GLN A 775 1.65 -20.27 2.78
CA GLN A 775 1.43 -21.70 2.55
C GLN A 775 2.64 -22.55 2.96
N ILE A 776 3.85 -22.09 2.66
CA ILE A 776 5.10 -22.77 3.05
C ILE A 776 5.18 -22.87 4.58
N LEU A 777 4.90 -21.77 5.28
CA LEU A 777 5.08 -21.66 6.71
C LEU A 777 3.84 -22.05 7.54
N GLY A 778 2.71 -22.29 6.89
CA GLY A 778 1.43 -22.58 7.54
C GLY A 778 0.83 -21.37 8.26
N ILE A 779 1.13 -20.15 7.79
CA ILE A 779 0.56 -18.90 8.28
C ILE A 779 -0.88 -18.80 7.77
N HIS A 780 -1.78 -18.30 8.60
CA HIS A 780 -3.14 -18.01 8.15
C HIS A 780 -3.14 -16.67 7.39
N PRO A 781 -3.80 -16.57 6.22
CA PRO A 781 -4.06 -15.30 5.54
C PRO A 781 -4.52 -14.20 6.48
N MET A 782 -4.00 -13.00 6.26
CA MET A 782 -4.24 -11.84 7.12
C MET A 782 -5.52 -11.11 6.73
N ASN A 783 -5.89 -11.07 5.45
CA ASN A 783 -7.02 -10.29 4.96
C ASN A 783 -7.75 -10.99 3.79
N GLN A 784 -8.54 -10.25 3.00
CA GLN A 784 -9.31 -10.84 1.90
C GLN A 784 -8.50 -11.07 0.62
N LEU A 785 -7.44 -10.29 0.39
CA LEU A 785 -6.60 -10.40 -0.79
C LEU A 785 -5.74 -11.65 -0.76
N ASP A 786 -4.90 -11.84 0.26
CA ASP A 786 -4.11 -13.07 0.43
C ASP A 786 -5.01 -14.32 0.56
N SER A 787 -6.18 -14.20 1.19
CA SER A 787 -7.17 -15.27 1.24
C SER A 787 -7.67 -15.68 -0.15
N ALA A 788 -7.84 -14.73 -1.07
CA ALA A 788 -8.29 -14.97 -2.43
C ALA A 788 -7.16 -15.37 -3.38
N ALA A 789 -5.94 -14.90 -3.11
CA ALA A 789 -4.79 -15.07 -3.97
C ALA A 789 -4.39 -16.54 -4.14
N THR A 790 -3.90 -16.82 -5.35
CA THR A 790 -3.33 -18.12 -5.66
C THR A 790 -1.83 -18.09 -5.40
N PRO A 791 -1.27 -19.01 -4.58
CA PRO A 791 0.17 -19.14 -4.45
C PRO A 791 0.86 -19.32 -5.81
N MET A 792 2.13 -18.93 -5.88
CA MET A 792 3.02 -19.02 -7.05
C MET A 792 3.41 -20.48 -7.36
N TYR A 793 2.46 -21.42 -7.41
CA TYR A 793 2.73 -22.83 -7.70
C TYR A 793 3.47 -23.04 -9.02
N GLY A 794 3.28 -22.13 -9.98
CA GLY A 794 3.98 -22.13 -11.28
C GLY A 794 5.49 -21.94 -11.14
N ALA A 795 5.96 -21.24 -10.10
CA ALA A 795 7.37 -20.99 -9.82
C ALA A 795 8.10 -22.20 -9.20
N PHE A 796 7.39 -23.24 -8.74
CA PHE A 796 7.97 -24.36 -8.00
C PHE A 796 7.80 -25.73 -8.69
N THR A 797 8.71 -26.64 -8.37
CA THR A 797 8.72 -28.06 -8.77
C THR A 797 8.77 -28.96 -7.53
N GLN A 798 8.41 -30.23 -7.71
CA GLN A 798 8.47 -31.23 -6.64
C GLN A 798 9.85 -31.92 -6.54
N LYS A 799 10.67 -31.83 -7.59
CA LYS A 799 12.02 -32.40 -7.61
C LYS A 799 13.02 -31.30 -7.30
N ALA A 800 13.76 -31.46 -6.21
CA ALA A 800 14.83 -30.56 -5.84
C ALA A 800 15.99 -30.61 -6.86
N ASP A 801 16.54 -29.44 -7.16
CA ASP A 801 17.85 -29.23 -7.75
C ASP A 801 18.72 -28.48 -6.73
N ASP A 802 19.58 -29.21 -6.02
CA ASP A 802 20.42 -28.66 -4.96
C ASP A 802 21.66 -27.92 -5.50
N THR A 803 21.74 -27.62 -6.81
CA THR A 803 22.87 -26.88 -7.39
C THR A 803 22.97 -25.49 -6.71
N PRO A 804 24.09 -25.19 -6.03
CA PRO A 804 24.26 -23.91 -5.37
C PRO A 804 24.45 -22.78 -6.37
N PHE A 805 24.22 -21.55 -5.94
CA PHE A 805 24.58 -20.35 -6.68
C PHE A 805 25.96 -19.90 -6.26
N THR A 806 26.77 -19.37 -7.18
CA THR A 806 28.07 -18.75 -6.85
C THR A 806 28.01 -17.29 -7.23
N ALA A 807 28.23 -16.41 -6.25
CA ALA A 807 28.21 -14.97 -6.50
C ALA A 807 29.31 -14.56 -7.49
N VAL A 808 28.99 -13.62 -8.37
CA VAL A 808 29.94 -13.03 -9.30
C VAL A 808 30.42 -11.67 -8.77
N PRO A 809 31.70 -11.31 -9.01
CA PRO A 809 32.19 -9.99 -8.62
C PRO A 809 31.44 -8.86 -9.32
N ASN A 810 31.29 -7.73 -8.63
CA ASN A 810 30.76 -6.51 -9.23
C ASN A 810 31.64 -6.05 -10.41
N ARG A 811 31.00 -5.58 -11.48
CA ARG A 811 31.65 -5.05 -12.69
C ARG A 811 31.58 -3.52 -12.78
N THR A 812 30.77 -2.91 -11.92
CA THR A 812 30.70 -1.47 -11.67
C THR A 812 31.34 -1.17 -10.32
N SER A 813 32.20 -0.15 -10.26
CA SER A 813 32.95 0.19 -9.03
C SER A 813 32.00 0.68 -7.94
N LEU A 814 32.04 0.05 -6.75
CA LEU A 814 31.17 0.42 -5.62
C LEU A 814 31.49 1.79 -5.02
N THR A 815 32.69 2.31 -5.29
CA THR A 815 33.16 3.62 -4.79
C THR A 815 33.02 4.75 -5.81
N LEU A 816 32.38 4.48 -6.96
CA LEU A 816 32.23 5.47 -8.01
C LEU A 816 31.35 6.63 -7.51
N GLY A 817 31.82 7.86 -7.71
CA GLY A 817 31.13 9.08 -7.24
C GLY A 817 31.41 9.48 -5.79
N VAL A 818 31.94 8.58 -4.96
CA VAL A 818 32.20 8.85 -3.54
C VAL A 818 33.29 9.91 -3.37
N SER A 819 33.03 10.91 -2.52
CA SER A 819 33.99 11.98 -2.21
C SER A 819 33.86 12.46 -0.75
N PRO A 820 34.95 12.47 0.05
CA PRO A 820 36.29 11.99 -0.26
C PRO A 820 36.33 10.47 -0.44
N GLN A 821 37.36 9.97 -1.12
CA GLN A 821 37.57 8.52 -1.31
C GLN A 821 37.83 7.81 0.03
N PRO A 822 37.42 6.54 0.17
CA PRO A 822 37.66 5.76 1.38
C PRO A 822 39.16 5.52 1.62
N THR A 823 39.55 5.47 2.89
CA THR A 823 40.96 5.32 3.31
C THR A 823 41.57 3.97 2.93
N CYS A 824 40.74 2.94 2.78
CA CYS A 824 41.12 1.62 2.27
C CYS A 824 41.25 1.56 0.73
N GLY A 825 41.13 2.70 0.04
CA GLY A 825 41.26 2.83 -1.41
C GLY A 825 39.96 2.56 -2.17
N SER A 826 39.92 3.01 -3.43
CA SER A 826 38.79 2.80 -4.35
C SER A 826 38.55 1.31 -4.63
N ASP A 827 37.30 0.98 -4.92
CA ASP A 827 36.91 -0.35 -5.37
C ASP A 827 37.51 -0.67 -6.75
N THR A 828 37.93 -1.93 -6.93
CA THR A 828 38.49 -2.44 -8.18
C THR A 828 37.54 -3.50 -8.74
N PRO A 829 36.61 -3.13 -9.65
CA PRO A 829 35.63 -4.05 -10.18
C PRO A 829 36.25 -5.07 -11.16
N ALA A 830 35.55 -6.17 -11.40
CA ALA A 830 35.85 -7.07 -12.50
C ALA A 830 35.63 -6.39 -13.87
N ALA A 831 36.18 -6.99 -14.93
CA ALA A 831 35.96 -6.51 -16.29
C ALA A 831 34.47 -6.59 -16.66
N GLN A 832 33.96 -5.53 -17.28
CA GLN A 832 32.60 -5.53 -17.85
C GLN A 832 32.50 -6.56 -18.99
N ASN A 833 31.31 -7.16 -19.13
CA ASN A 833 30.95 -7.97 -20.29
C ASN A 833 30.82 -7.04 -21.52
N PRO A 834 31.64 -7.22 -22.56
CA PRO A 834 31.59 -6.37 -23.75
C PRO A 834 30.33 -6.61 -24.61
N GLU A 835 29.58 -7.69 -24.38
CA GLU A 835 28.33 -7.98 -25.07
C GLU A 835 27.12 -7.30 -24.42
N ALA A 836 27.23 -6.87 -23.16
CA ALA A 836 26.20 -6.14 -22.43
C ALA A 836 26.38 -4.62 -22.54
N ALA A 837 25.32 -3.86 -22.21
CA ALA A 837 25.38 -2.41 -22.18
C ALA A 837 26.46 -1.91 -21.20
N ALA A 838 27.26 -0.95 -21.62
CA ALA A 838 28.37 -0.45 -20.81
C ALA A 838 27.84 0.33 -19.58
N ALA A 839 28.34 -0.02 -18.40
CA ALA A 839 28.06 0.73 -17.18
C ALA A 839 29.07 1.88 -16.98
N PRO A 840 28.72 2.98 -16.30
CA PRO A 840 29.64 4.07 -16.01
C PRO A 840 30.92 3.61 -15.29
N THR A 841 32.08 4.06 -15.77
CA THR A 841 33.39 3.79 -15.15
C THR A 841 34.05 5.04 -14.55
N ALA A 842 33.48 6.21 -14.80
CA ALA A 842 33.92 7.49 -14.24
C ALA A 842 32.73 8.45 -14.15
N VAL A 843 32.70 9.31 -13.14
CA VAL A 843 31.71 10.40 -13.08
C VAL A 843 32.15 11.49 -14.05
N SER A 844 31.68 11.38 -15.29
CA SER A 844 31.96 12.34 -16.35
C SER A 844 30.71 13.15 -16.68
N VAL A 845 30.89 14.45 -16.85
CA VAL A 845 29.82 15.39 -17.24
C VAL A 845 30.28 16.13 -18.48
N PRO A 846 29.55 16.04 -19.62
CA PRO A 846 29.85 16.80 -20.81
C PRO A 846 29.94 18.29 -20.50
N ALA A 847 30.82 19.01 -21.21
CA ALA A 847 31.07 20.42 -20.92
C ALA A 847 29.79 21.28 -20.93
N ALA A 848 28.84 20.96 -21.82
CA ALA A 848 27.54 21.64 -21.93
C ALA A 848 26.65 21.43 -20.69
N GLU A 849 26.77 20.30 -20.00
CA GLU A 849 25.87 19.89 -18.91
C GLU A 849 26.44 20.16 -17.51
N LYS A 850 27.67 20.68 -17.39
CA LYS A 850 28.31 20.94 -16.09
C LYS A 850 27.48 21.85 -15.18
N THR A 851 26.84 22.87 -15.75
CA THR A 851 25.97 23.79 -14.99
C THR A 851 24.74 23.07 -14.47
N VAL A 852 24.09 22.25 -15.31
CA VAL A 852 22.89 21.50 -14.93
C VAL A 852 23.23 20.42 -13.89
N ALA A 853 24.32 19.68 -14.07
CA ALA A 853 24.80 18.69 -13.10
C ALA A 853 25.13 19.33 -11.73
N ALA A 854 25.65 20.56 -11.71
CA ALA A 854 25.87 21.29 -10.46
C ALA A 854 24.55 21.63 -9.74
N GLN A 855 23.51 22.01 -10.49
CA GLN A 855 22.17 22.26 -9.93
C GLN A 855 21.57 20.98 -9.34
N TRP A 856 21.72 19.84 -10.02
CA TRP A 856 21.30 18.54 -9.49
C TRP A 856 22.06 18.13 -8.24
N LYS A 857 23.37 18.40 -8.16
CA LYS A 857 24.13 18.15 -6.93
C LYS A 857 23.62 19.00 -5.76
N THR A 858 23.26 20.26 -6.02
CA THR A 858 22.60 21.11 -5.01
C THR A 858 21.22 20.59 -4.66
N TRP A 859 20.43 20.13 -5.62
CA TRP A 859 19.13 19.51 -5.35
C TRP A 859 19.28 18.27 -4.45
N ALA A 860 20.18 17.35 -4.80
CA ALA A 860 20.41 16.09 -4.07
C ALA A 860 20.78 16.33 -2.60
N SER A 861 21.54 17.39 -2.28
CA SER A 861 21.92 17.70 -0.89
C SER A 861 20.74 18.10 0.01
N HIS A 862 19.54 18.31 -0.54
CA HIS A 862 18.34 18.65 0.22
C HIS A 862 17.36 17.48 0.36
N GLN A 863 17.64 16.31 -0.24
CA GLN A 863 16.65 15.23 -0.36
C GLN A 863 16.57 14.27 0.84
N ARG A 864 17.29 14.53 1.94
CA ARG A 864 17.23 13.72 3.19
C ARG A 864 17.34 12.20 3.00
N LEU A 865 18.00 11.71 1.96
CA LEU A 865 18.17 10.26 1.73
C LEU A 865 19.31 9.63 2.56
N THR A 866 20.01 10.44 3.36
CA THR A 866 21.21 10.00 4.09
C THR A 866 21.27 10.57 5.51
N GLY A 867 21.91 9.83 6.41
CA GLY A 867 22.24 10.27 7.76
C GLY A 867 21.23 9.85 8.83
N PRO A 868 21.22 10.52 10.00
CA PRO A 868 20.38 10.13 11.13
C PRO A 868 18.88 10.43 10.95
N ASN A 869 18.54 11.24 9.95
CA ASN A 869 17.15 11.61 9.59
C ASN A 869 16.88 11.21 8.13
N ALA A 870 17.48 10.09 7.69
CA ALA A 870 17.24 9.55 6.36
C ALA A 870 15.75 9.18 6.24
N VAL A 871 15.12 9.53 5.12
CA VAL A 871 13.71 9.26 4.85
C VAL A 871 13.60 8.71 3.43
N PRO A 872 13.03 7.51 3.22
CA PRO A 872 12.73 7.02 1.87
C PRO A 872 11.71 7.94 1.20
N ASP A 873 11.79 8.05 -0.12
CA ASP A 873 10.85 8.78 -0.98
C ASP A 873 10.63 10.26 -0.66
N TYR A 874 11.51 10.87 0.13
CA TYR A 874 11.46 12.32 0.35
C TYR A 874 11.63 13.11 -0.95
N ALA A 875 12.40 12.56 -1.89
CA ALA A 875 12.64 13.17 -3.20
C ALA A 875 11.45 12.98 -4.14
N ASN A 876 11.09 14.03 -4.89
CA ASN A 876 10.10 13.92 -5.95
C ASN A 876 10.48 12.84 -6.96
N ALA A 877 9.64 11.81 -7.10
CA ALA A 877 9.89 10.67 -7.96
C ALA A 877 10.23 11.08 -9.41
N MET A 878 9.53 12.09 -9.96
CA MET A 878 9.85 12.59 -11.30
C MET A 878 11.25 13.20 -11.37
N GLN A 879 11.66 13.96 -10.37
CA GLN A 879 13.03 14.48 -10.29
C GLN A 879 14.06 13.36 -10.08
N MET A 880 13.77 12.41 -9.19
CA MET A 880 14.63 11.29 -8.87
C MET A 880 14.90 10.41 -10.09
N ASN A 881 13.86 10.09 -10.87
CA ASN A 881 13.96 9.35 -12.14
C ASN A 881 14.98 9.97 -13.10
N ARG A 882 14.96 11.30 -13.24
CA ARG A 882 15.90 12.03 -14.11
C ARG A 882 17.30 12.03 -13.52
N TYR A 883 17.42 12.30 -12.21
CA TYR A 883 18.71 12.31 -11.54
C TYR A 883 19.45 10.98 -11.71
N THR A 884 18.78 9.88 -11.39
CA THR A 884 19.31 8.52 -11.52
C THR A 884 19.65 8.22 -12.98
N TRP A 885 18.78 8.55 -13.93
CA TRP A 885 19.04 8.33 -15.36
C TRP A 885 20.25 9.10 -15.89
N TYR A 886 20.38 10.38 -15.53
CA TYR A 886 21.52 11.19 -15.93
C TYR A 886 22.82 10.64 -15.36
N GLN A 887 22.82 10.17 -14.10
CA GLN A 887 24.00 9.56 -13.52
C GLN A 887 24.41 8.25 -14.21
N THR A 888 23.45 7.38 -14.54
CA THR A 888 23.73 6.10 -15.22
C THR A 888 24.15 6.29 -16.68
N HIS A 889 23.82 7.43 -17.29
CA HIS A 889 24.19 7.77 -18.67
C HIS A 889 25.28 8.84 -18.76
N ASN A 890 26.03 9.12 -17.67
CA ASN A 890 27.08 10.14 -17.64
C ASN A 890 26.66 11.50 -18.20
N TRP A 891 25.41 11.90 -17.94
CA TRP A 891 24.83 13.17 -18.40
C TRP A 891 24.86 13.33 -19.93
N ALA A 892 24.92 12.23 -20.68
CA ALA A 892 25.02 12.24 -22.14
C ALA A 892 23.68 12.01 -22.85
N LYS A 893 22.66 11.51 -22.11
CA LYS A 893 21.35 11.16 -22.66
C LYS A 893 20.25 11.86 -21.85
N ALA A 894 19.29 12.45 -22.54
CA ALA A 894 18.05 12.91 -21.92
C ALA A 894 17.22 11.71 -21.42
N TYR A 895 16.38 11.91 -20.42
CA TYR A 895 15.45 10.89 -19.93
C TYR A 895 14.45 10.50 -21.04
N PRO A 896 13.95 9.26 -21.11
CA PRO A 896 12.96 8.87 -22.11
C PRO A 896 11.75 9.83 -22.10
N GLY A 897 11.32 10.27 -23.28
CA GLY A 897 10.28 11.31 -23.43
C GLY A 897 10.78 12.76 -23.31
N ASP A 898 11.91 13.02 -22.67
CA ASP A 898 12.47 14.36 -22.54
C ASP A 898 13.20 14.81 -23.81
N LYS A 899 13.00 16.08 -24.19
CA LYS A 899 13.65 16.67 -25.38
C LYS A 899 15.12 17.03 -25.16
N LYS A 900 15.54 17.13 -23.89
CA LYS A 900 16.87 17.53 -23.44
C LYS A 900 17.05 17.14 -21.97
N ILE A 901 18.27 17.25 -21.45
CA ILE A 901 18.52 17.19 -20.01
C ILE A 901 17.93 18.46 -19.37
N TYR A 902 17.10 18.27 -18.36
CA TYR A 902 16.48 19.35 -17.59
C TYR A 902 17.25 19.64 -16.31
N ALA A 903 17.22 20.91 -15.88
CA ALA A 903 17.53 21.28 -14.51
C ALA A 903 16.43 20.75 -13.56
N PRO A 904 16.70 20.56 -12.25
CA PRO A 904 15.71 20.00 -11.32
C PRO A 904 14.35 20.71 -11.35
N ASN A 905 14.35 22.05 -11.38
CA ASN A 905 13.11 22.84 -11.40
C ASN A 905 12.42 22.87 -12.78
N ASP A 906 13.10 22.42 -13.84
CA ASP A 906 12.55 22.39 -15.19
C ASP A 906 11.97 21.01 -15.56
N VAL A 907 12.11 20.02 -14.66
CA VAL A 907 11.56 18.68 -14.87
C VAL A 907 10.02 18.77 -14.92
N PRO A 908 9.37 18.21 -15.95
CA PRO A 908 7.92 18.09 -15.97
C PRO A 908 7.43 17.33 -14.73
N GLY A 909 6.51 17.92 -13.96
CA GLY A 909 6.04 17.36 -12.68
C GLY A 909 6.89 17.75 -11.45
N ALA A 910 7.97 18.52 -11.59
CA ALA A 910 8.80 18.96 -10.45
C ALA A 910 8.13 19.97 -9.50
N TYR A 911 6.99 20.52 -9.90
CA TYR A 911 6.20 21.46 -9.09
C TYR A 911 5.06 20.76 -8.32
N LEU A 912 4.91 19.44 -8.53
CA LEU A 912 4.11 18.62 -7.65
C LEU A 912 4.87 18.53 -6.32
N PRO A 913 4.35 19.09 -5.22
CA PRO A 913 4.97 18.82 -3.93
C PRO A 913 5.02 17.30 -3.76
N THR A 914 6.16 16.73 -3.34
CA THR A 914 6.08 15.41 -2.74
C THR A 914 5.18 15.52 -1.55
N SER A 915 4.14 14.72 -1.59
CA SER A 915 3.29 14.46 -0.47
C SER A 915 4.07 13.92 0.73
N GLU A 916 5.13 13.19 0.45
CA GLU A 916 5.99 12.47 1.40
C GLU A 916 6.85 13.42 2.26
N ASN A 917 6.65 14.74 2.15
CA ASN A 917 7.32 15.73 2.97
C ASN A 917 6.68 15.83 4.37
N ASP A 918 7.09 14.96 5.29
CA ASP A 918 7.05 15.29 6.71
C ASP A 918 7.94 16.53 6.94
N GLY A 919 7.26 17.67 7.15
CA GLY A 919 7.86 19.00 7.26
C GLY A 919 8.95 19.17 8.31
#